data_AF-A0A2R6LMB0-F1
#
_entry.id   AF-A0A2R6LMB0-F1
#
_cell.length_a   1.000
_cell.length_b   1.000
_cell.length_c   1.000
_cell.angle_alpha   90.00
_cell.angle_beta   90.00
_cell.angle_gamma   90.00
#
_symmetry.space_group_name_H-M   'P 1'
#
loop_
_entity.id
_entity.type
_entity.pdbx_description
1 polymer ?
#
loop_
_entity_poly.entity_id
_entity_poly.type
_entity_poly.pdbx_seq_one_letter_code
_entity_poly.pdbx_strand_id
1 'polypeptide(L)'
;MTLVTEVRLRRVLDSRGNPTVEAEVRTESGGFGRGAAPSGASTGEHEAVERPAGEAITKARELAVPRLEGQVYAGDQRGVDSTLRAADGTDDFSEIGANSAVAISMAAAKAAADVLGAPLYQHLGGAFRGRDFPVPLGNVIGGGEHAADATHIQEFLAAPVGAPSVTDAVFANARVHGEVGDLLAERGVAAAKGDEGAWAPAIDDAEAFEVVDEAVDAVSEEVGFEIGFGLDVAGAELYEDGAYHYGEESRTPDEQIEYVADLVDEYGLVYVEDPLDEDDYEGFAELTDRVGGGALGAPDSASGHGPRAGETLVCGDDLFVTNTDRLAEGIEAGAGNSVLVKPNQIGTLSDAFDAIELAVANGYAPVVSHRSGETEDTTIAHLAVATDAPYVKTGAVGGEEEELDDDVDAKEADPTNEEAPAETAADEATDETETTDETDGTEPETEADGEPVLDEDVMPDEEADLLIPVEDYLAAGVHIGTQQKTESMERFIHRVRTDGLYVLDVSTTDRRIRTAASFLANYQPEQILVASSRQYGRFPAEKFADAVGARARTGRFIPGTLTNPDYEGYIEPDVVVVTDPIGDSQAVKEAITVGIPVIAMCDSNNTTSNVDLVVPTNNKGRKALSVIYWLLANETLDRRGAEPAYALEDFETEL
;
A
#
# COMPACT_ATOMS: atom_id res chain seq x y z
N MET A 1 16.63 -12.78 24.52
CA MET A 1 15.52 -13.68 24.87
C MET A 1 14.29 -13.19 24.15
N THR A 2 13.60 -14.09 23.47
CA THR A 2 12.47 -13.79 22.58
C THR A 2 11.12 -13.96 23.27
N LEU A 3 11.06 -14.00 24.60
CA LEU A 3 9.80 -14.11 25.34
C LEU A 3 8.89 -12.93 24.95
N VAL A 4 7.68 -13.21 24.47
CA VAL A 4 6.72 -12.17 24.09
C VAL A 4 6.27 -11.43 25.33
N THR A 5 6.42 -10.11 25.35
CA THR A 5 6.04 -9.26 26.48
C THR A 5 4.84 -8.37 26.21
N GLU A 6 4.56 -8.08 24.94
CA GLU A 6 3.46 -7.23 24.53
C GLU A 6 2.99 -7.62 23.12
N VAL A 7 1.68 -7.73 22.94
CA VAL A 7 1.02 -7.86 21.65
C VAL A 7 -0.01 -6.73 21.52
N ARG A 8 0.21 -5.79 20.59
CA ARG A 8 -0.76 -4.74 20.26
C ARG A 8 -1.43 -5.06 18.94
N LEU A 9 -2.71 -4.73 18.86
CA LEU A 9 -3.52 -4.91 17.65
C LEU A 9 -4.22 -3.60 17.35
N ARG A 10 -4.20 -3.16 16.09
CA ARG A 10 -4.90 -1.97 15.62
C ARG A 10 -5.57 -2.22 14.27
N ARG A 11 -6.53 -1.36 13.96
CA ARG A 11 -7.20 -1.34 12.66
C ARG A 11 -6.44 -0.37 11.77
N VAL A 12 -6.07 -0.82 10.58
CA VAL A 12 -5.48 -0.01 9.50
C VAL A 12 -6.32 -0.17 8.24
N LEU A 13 -5.91 0.47 7.14
CA LEU A 13 -6.54 0.30 5.82
C LEU A 13 -5.64 -0.56 4.94
N ASP A 14 -6.25 -1.38 4.09
CA ASP A 14 -5.56 -2.02 2.96
C ASP A 14 -5.53 -1.10 1.72
N SER A 15 -4.90 -1.58 0.65
CA SER A 15 -4.75 -0.92 -0.65
C SER A 15 -6.07 -0.48 -1.29
N ARG A 16 -7.17 -1.17 -0.95
CA ARG A 16 -8.53 -0.90 -1.43
C ARG A 16 -9.30 0.04 -0.51
N GLY A 17 -8.68 0.49 0.58
CA GLY A 17 -9.27 1.35 1.60
C GLY A 17 -10.22 0.62 2.54
N ASN A 18 -10.17 -0.72 2.60
CA ASN A 18 -10.96 -1.52 3.54
C ASN A 18 -10.23 -1.69 4.87
N PRO A 19 -10.95 -1.78 6.00
CA PRO A 19 -10.32 -2.01 7.29
C PRO A 19 -9.70 -3.41 7.44
N THR A 20 -8.40 -3.48 7.74
CA THR A 20 -7.68 -4.72 8.09
C THR A 20 -7.02 -4.66 9.48
N VAL A 21 -6.35 -5.73 9.90
CA VAL A 21 -5.71 -5.91 11.21
C VAL A 21 -4.19 -5.78 11.07
N GLU A 22 -3.60 -4.89 11.87
CA GLU A 22 -2.15 -4.83 12.09
C GLU A 22 -1.82 -5.24 13.53
N ALA A 23 -0.79 -6.07 13.70
CA ALA A 23 -0.25 -6.50 14.97
C ALA A 23 1.18 -5.97 15.18
N GLU A 24 1.51 -5.62 16.42
CA GLU A 24 2.87 -5.41 16.88
C GLU A 24 3.21 -6.40 17.99
N VAL A 25 4.40 -6.99 17.92
CA VAL A 25 4.91 -7.90 18.95
C VAL A 25 6.22 -7.33 19.49
N ARG A 26 6.34 -7.26 20.82
CA ARG A 26 7.60 -6.96 21.52
C ARG A 26 8.07 -8.14 22.34
N THR A 27 9.39 -8.27 22.44
CA THR A 27 10.04 -9.30 23.25
C THR A 27 10.78 -8.72 24.45
N GLU A 28 11.08 -9.57 25.44
CA GLU A 28 11.80 -9.22 26.67
C GLU A 28 13.16 -8.55 26.41
N SER A 29 13.83 -8.89 25.30
CA SER A 29 15.12 -8.29 24.92
C SER A 29 15.02 -7.11 23.97
N GLY A 30 13.82 -6.55 23.81
CA GLY A 30 13.58 -5.35 23.02
C GLY A 30 13.35 -5.57 21.54
N GLY A 31 13.31 -6.84 21.07
CA GLY A 31 12.99 -7.13 19.67
C GLY A 31 11.56 -6.72 19.34
N PHE A 32 11.37 -6.15 18.15
CA PHE A 32 10.12 -5.59 17.67
C PHE A 32 9.77 -6.12 16.28
N GLY A 33 8.49 -6.40 16.06
CA GLY A 33 7.98 -6.77 14.75
C GLY A 33 6.56 -6.26 14.56
N ARG A 34 6.24 -5.92 13.32
CA ARG A 34 4.93 -5.42 12.89
C ARG A 34 4.46 -6.21 11.68
N GLY A 35 3.23 -6.71 11.75
CA GLY A 35 2.62 -7.52 10.70
C GLY A 35 1.22 -7.00 10.38
N ALA A 36 0.88 -6.78 9.11
CA ALA A 36 -0.48 -6.42 8.69
C ALA A 36 -1.07 -7.53 7.81
N ALA A 37 -2.34 -7.86 8.02
CA ALA A 37 -3.00 -8.92 7.26
C ALA A 37 -3.48 -8.40 5.89
N PRO A 38 -3.14 -9.06 4.78
CA PRO A 38 -3.78 -8.79 3.51
C PRO A 38 -5.19 -9.39 3.47
N SER A 39 -6.02 -8.93 2.54
CA SER A 39 -7.41 -9.36 2.34
C SER A 39 -7.70 -9.62 0.87
N GLY A 40 -8.54 -10.62 0.57
CA GLY A 40 -8.94 -10.96 -0.79
C GLY A 40 -10.27 -10.30 -1.21
N ALA A 41 -10.41 -9.98 -2.50
CA ALA A 41 -11.69 -9.57 -3.08
C ALA A 41 -12.71 -10.72 -3.11
N SER A 42 -12.26 -11.91 -3.48
CA SER A 42 -12.97 -13.18 -3.34
C SER A 42 -12.29 -14.01 -2.24
N THR A 43 -13.10 -14.75 -1.49
CA THR A 43 -12.66 -15.69 -0.45
C THR A 43 -13.26 -17.05 -0.78
N GLY A 44 -12.43 -18.02 -1.15
CA GLY A 44 -12.89 -19.37 -1.45
C GLY A 44 -13.57 -20.04 -0.25
N GLU A 45 -14.47 -21.00 -0.51
CA GLU A 45 -15.27 -21.66 0.54
C GLU A 45 -14.42 -22.40 1.58
N HIS A 46 -13.17 -22.72 1.23
CA HIS A 46 -12.24 -23.51 2.02
C HIS A 46 -11.12 -22.69 2.69
N GLU A 47 -11.11 -21.37 2.52
CA GLU A 47 -10.16 -20.48 3.18
C GLU A 47 -10.42 -20.36 4.69
N ALA A 48 -9.37 -20.04 5.44
CA ALA A 48 -9.48 -19.59 6.82
C ALA A 48 -10.32 -18.30 6.88
N VAL A 49 -11.18 -18.21 7.88
CA VAL A 49 -12.23 -17.20 7.97
C VAL A 49 -11.66 -15.87 8.44
N GLU A 50 -11.70 -14.87 7.55
CA GLU A 50 -11.51 -13.48 7.92
C GLU A 50 -12.71 -12.94 8.71
N ARG A 51 -12.43 -12.11 9.72
CA ARG A 51 -13.46 -11.40 10.50
C ARG A 51 -13.32 -9.89 10.30
N PRO A 52 -14.43 -9.12 10.42
CA PRO A 52 -14.34 -7.66 10.44
C PRO A 52 -13.29 -7.21 11.47
N ALA A 53 -12.35 -6.35 11.06
CA ALA A 53 -11.13 -6.06 11.83
C ALA A 53 -11.40 -5.71 13.31
N GLY A 54 -12.47 -4.97 13.62
CA GLY A 54 -12.82 -4.65 15.01
C GLY A 54 -13.21 -5.86 15.86
N GLU A 55 -13.94 -6.81 15.27
CA GLU A 55 -14.34 -8.05 15.95
C GLU A 55 -13.15 -8.97 16.12
N ALA A 56 -12.33 -9.14 15.07
CA ALA A 56 -11.12 -9.95 15.09
C ALA A 56 -10.16 -9.48 16.20
N ILE A 57 -9.87 -8.16 16.24
CA ILE A 57 -9.02 -7.54 17.26
C ILE A 57 -9.59 -7.78 18.66
N THR A 58 -10.91 -7.61 18.84
CA THR A 58 -11.55 -7.81 20.15
C THR A 58 -11.38 -9.26 20.60
N LYS A 59 -11.64 -10.22 19.71
CA LYS A 59 -11.53 -11.65 20.00
C LYS A 59 -10.10 -12.10 20.25
N ALA A 60 -9.15 -11.65 19.43
CA ALA A 60 -7.74 -11.93 19.63
C ALA A 60 -7.22 -11.38 20.96
N ARG A 61 -7.62 -10.16 21.37
CA ARG A 61 -7.30 -9.60 22.69
C ARG A 61 -7.88 -10.42 23.85
N GLU A 62 -9.07 -10.99 23.68
CA GLU A 62 -9.72 -11.80 24.72
C GLU A 62 -9.16 -13.22 24.82
N LEU A 63 -8.88 -13.85 23.67
CA LEU A 63 -8.63 -15.29 23.57
C LEU A 63 -7.15 -15.64 23.35
N ALA A 64 -6.46 -14.86 22.50
CA ALA A 64 -5.08 -15.15 22.06
C ALA A 64 -4.02 -14.41 22.87
N VAL A 65 -4.12 -13.08 23.00
CA VAL A 65 -3.10 -12.24 23.67
C VAL A 65 -2.75 -12.75 25.08
N PRO A 66 -3.70 -13.12 25.97
CA PRO A 66 -3.39 -13.62 27.31
C PRO A 66 -2.62 -14.94 27.33
N ARG A 67 -2.65 -15.70 26.22
CA ARG A 67 -1.92 -16.97 26.05
C ARG A 67 -0.55 -16.78 25.39
N LEU A 68 -0.30 -15.62 24.77
CA LEU A 68 0.97 -15.28 24.15
C LEU A 68 1.87 -14.53 25.14
N GLU A 69 1.37 -13.45 25.72
CA GLU A 69 2.16 -12.57 26.58
C GLU A 69 2.67 -13.28 27.84
N GLY A 70 3.99 -13.25 28.02
CA GLY A 70 4.69 -13.88 29.14
C GLY A 70 4.70 -15.41 29.11
N GLN A 71 4.22 -16.03 28.02
CA GLN A 71 4.06 -17.49 27.92
C GLN A 71 4.81 -18.10 26.74
N VAL A 72 4.84 -17.42 25.58
CA VAL A 72 5.49 -17.95 24.36
C VAL A 72 6.73 -17.15 23.98
N TYR A 73 7.61 -17.78 23.22
CA TYR A 73 8.83 -17.16 22.70
C TYR A 73 8.68 -16.94 21.20
N ALA A 74 8.85 -15.71 20.72
CA ALA A 74 8.76 -15.36 19.31
C ALA A 74 9.75 -16.16 18.43
N GLY A 75 10.89 -16.56 19.01
CA GLY A 75 11.87 -17.41 18.31
C GLY A 75 11.45 -18.88 18.15
N ASP A 76 10.31 -19.28 18.71
CA ASP A 76 9.64 -20.56 18.47
C ASP A 76 8.34 -20.28 17.70
N GLN A 77 8.48 -20.04 16.39
CA GLN A 77 7.37 -19.64 15.52
C GLN A 77 6.21 -20.65 15.57
N ARG A 78 6.51 -21.96 15.51
CA ARG A 78 5.51 -23.02 15.65
C ARG A 78 4.81 -22.98 17.02
N GLY A 79 5.52 -22.60 18.09
CA GLY A 79 4.95 -22.37 19.41
C GLY A 79 3.97 -21.19 19.45
N VAL A 80 4.26 -20.09 18.76
CA VAL A 80 3.34 -18.95 18.60
C VAL A 80 2.09 -19.38 17.83
N ASP A 81 2.28 -19.99 16.66
CA ASP A 81 1.18 -20.33 15.75
C ASP A 81 0.27 -21.43 16.31
N SER A 82 0.84 -22.44 16.98
CA SER A 82 0.03 -23.45 17.70
C SER A 82 -0.73 -22.87 18.88
N THR A 83 -0.22 -21.80 19.51
CA THR A 83 -0.95 -21.08 20.56
C THR A 83 -2.11 -20.27 19.98
N LEU A 84 -1.94 -19.65 18.81
CA LEU A 84 -3.02 -18.99 18.07
C LEU A 84 -4.13 -19.98 17.70
N ARG A 85 -3.78 -21.12 17.09
CA ARG A 85 -4.74 -22.20 16.79
C ARG A 85 -5.47 -22.69 18.03
N ALA A 86 -4.75 -22.91 19.14
CA ALA A 86 -5.38 -23.34 20.39
C ALA A 86 -6.24 -22.26 21.05
N ALA A 87 -5.93 -20.98 20.85
CA ALA A 87 -6.71 -19.85 21.34
C ALA A 87 -8.05 -19.73 20.61
N ASP A 88 -8.01 -19.94 19.30
CA ASP A 88 -9.17 -19.97 18.43
C ASP A 88 -10.07 -21.18 18.70
N GLY A 89 -9.50 -22.40 18.59
CA GLY A 89 -10.19 -23.66 18.87
C GLY A 89 -11.09 -24.18 17.74
N THR A 90 -11.05 -23.55 16.57
CA THR A 90 -11.67 -24.03 15.32
C THR A 90 -10.58 -24.38 14.30
N ASP A 91 -10.95 -25.07 13.22
CA ASP A 91 -10.00 -25.48 12.17
C ASP A 91 -9.68 -24.33 11.20
N ASP A 92 -10.56 -23.32 11.12
CA ASP A 92 -10.57 -22.26 10.11
C ASP A 92 -10.35 -20.84 10.69
N PHE A 93 -9.97 -20.71 11.96
CA PHE A 93 -9.82 -19.42 12.64
C PHE A 93 -11.11 -18.58 12.77
N SER A 94 -12.29 -19.18 12.68
CA SER A 94 -13.57 -18.46 12.74
C SER A 94 -13.89 -17.78 14.08
N GLU A 95 -13.19 -18.09 15.17
CA GLU A 95 -13.37 -17.41 16.46
C GLU A 95 -12.54 -16.12 16.59
N ILE A 96 -11.22 -16.18 16.38
CA ILE A 96 -10.31 -15.01 16.50
C ILE A 96 -10.15 -14.24 15.18
N GLY A 97 -10.44 -14.86 14.05
CA GLY A 97 -10.23 -14.35 12.70
C GLY A 97 -8.83 -14.65 12.16
N ALA A 98 -8.77 -15.21 10.95
CA ALA A 98 -7.52 -15.52 10.25
C ALA A 98 -6.63 -14.28 10.08
N ASN A 99 -7.23 -13.11 9.83
CA ASN A 99 -6.53 -11.83 9.74
C ASN A 99 -5.80 -11.44 11.05
N SER A 100 -6.38 -11.70 12.23
CA SER A 100 -5.65 -11.48 13.49
C SER A 100 -4.55 -12.52 13.72
N ALA A 101 -4.80 -13.77 13.34
CA ALA A 101 -3.82 -14.85 13.49
C ALA A 101 -2.58 -14.58 12.62
N VAL A 102 -2.76 -14.28 11.34
CA VAL A 102 -1.65 -14.09 10.40
C VAL A 102 -0.86 -12.83 10.74
N ALA A 103 -1.53 -11.73 11.11
CA ALA A 103 -0.86 -10.49 11.53
C ALA A 103 0.05 -10.72 12.75
N ILE A 104 -0.44 -11.42 13.77
CA ILE A 104 0.36 -11.77 14.97
C ILE A 104 1.51 -12.72 14.61
N SER A 105 1.23 -13.72 13.77
CA SER A 105 2.22 -14.71 13.31
C SER A 105 3.41 -14.03 12.61
N MET A 106 3.13 -13.10 11.69
CA MET A 106 4.13 -12.32 10.96
C MET A 106 4.88 -11.34 11.88
N ALA A 107 4.16 -10.64 12.76
CA ALA A 107 4.78 -9.73 13.73
C ALA A 107 5.73 -10.46 14.69
N ALA A 108 5.37 -11.69 15.11
CA ALA A 108 6.24 -12.51 15.96
C ALA A 108 7.52 -12.94 15.24
N ALA A 109 7.42 -13.39 13.98
CA ALA A 109 8.58 -13.75 13.17
C ALA A 109 9.55 -12.57 12.99
N LYS A 110 9.01 -11.38 12.68
CA LYS A 110 9.79 -10.14 12.58
C LYS A 110 10.45 -9.76 13.91
N ALA A 111 9.71 -9.85 15.03
CA ALA A 111 10.27 -9.58 16.35
C ALA A 111 11.39 -10.55 16.74
N ALA A 112 11.28 -11.82 16.34
CA ALA A 112 12.32 -12.82 16.56
C ALA A 112 13.56 -12.56 15.71
N ALA A 113 13.38 -12.23 14.43
CA ALA A 113 14.44 -11.86 13.50
C ALA A 113 15.22 -10.64 14.03
N ASP A 114 14.52 -9.63 14.55
CA ASP A 114 15.10 -8.43 15.15
C ASP A 114 15.96 -8.73 16.39
N VAL A 115 15.50 -9.62 17.30
CA VAL A 115 16.34 -10.07 18.44
C VAL A 115 17.64 -10.72 17.97
N LEU A 116 17.60 -11.44 16.86
CA LEU A 116 18.76 -12.13 16.30
C LEU A 116 19.69 -11.19 15.50
N GLY A 117 19.21 -10.00 15.12
CA GLY A 117 19.89 -9.13 14.17
C GLY A 117 20.03 -9.76 12.79
N ALA A 118 19.07 -10.62 12.40
CA ALA A 118 19.06 -11.33 11.13
C ALA A 118 17.93 -10.79 10.24
N PRO A 119 18.13 -10.69 8.91
CA PRO A 119 17.02 -10.44 7.99
C PRO A 119 15.93 -11.50 8.11
N LEU A 120 14.66 -11.12 7.90
CA LEU A 120 13.52 -12.02 8.08
C LEU A 120 13.63 -13.29 7.23
N TYR A 121 14.04 -13.18 5.96
CA TYR A 121 14.21 -14.35 5.09
C TYR A 121 15.24 -15.37 5.63
N GLN A 122 16.31 -14.90 6.30
CA GLN A 122 17.30 -15.79 6.94
C GLN A 122 16.77 -16.40 8.22
N HIS A 123 15.96 -15.65 8.97
CA HIS A 123 15.28 -16.16 10.16
C HIS A 123 14.31 -17.30 9.80
N LEU A 124 13.55 -17.14 8.72
CA LEU A 124 12.57 -18.12 8.24
C LEU A 124 13.24 -19.31 7.54
N GLY A 125 14.13 -19.08 6.57
CA GLY A 125 14.71 -20.14 5.72
C GLY A 125 16.00 -20.78 6.27
N GLY A 126 16.62 -20.15 7.27
CA GLY A 126 17.87 -20.61 7.86
C GLY A 126 19.11 -20.36 6.99
N ALA A 127 20.26 -20.85 7.47
CA ALA A 127 21.59 -20.48 6.95
C ALA A 127 21.97 -21.12 5.60
N PHE A 128 21.23 -22.12 5.13
CA PHE A 128 21.57 -22.90 3.94
C PHE A 128 20.55 -22.75 2.79
N ARG A 129 19.65 -21.77 2.88
CA ARG A 129 18.71 -21.48 1.80
C ARG A 129 19.48 -21.13 0.52
N GLY A 130 18.91 -21.53 -0.63
CA GLY A 130 19.43 -21.38 -1.99
C GLY A 130 19.97 -19.99 -2.36
N ARG A 131 20.64 -19.94 -3.51
CA ARG A 131 21.27 -18.71 -4.04
C ARG A 131 20.36 -17.94 -5.00
N ASP A 132 19.15 -18.44 -5.20
CA ASP A 132 18.24 -18.00 -6.25
C ASP A 132 17.22 -17.00 -5.67
N PHE A 133 16.69 -16.16 -6.54
CA PHE A 133 15.61 -15.23 -6.21
C PHE A 133 14.32 -15.68 -6.90
N PRO A 134 13.15 -15.43 -6.29
CA PRO A 134 11.88 -15.71 -6.95
C PRO A 134 11.71 -14.76 -8.14
N VAL A 135 11.35 -15.29 -9.31
CA VAL A 135 11.01 -14.46 -10.46
C VAL A 135 9.66 -13.80 -10.19
N PRO A 136 9.53 -12.47 -10.31
CA PRO A 136 8.25 -11.80 -10.15
C PRO A 136 7.35 -12.09 -11.36
N LEU A 137 6.14 -12.59 -11.10
CA LEU A 137 5.06 -12.64 -12.08
C LEU A 137 4.39 -11.26 -12.08
N GLY A 138 4.60 -10.48 -13.15
CA GLY A 138 4.08 -9.13 -13.26
C GLY A 138 2.75 -9.12 -14.00
N ASN A 139 1.66 -8.74 -13.32
CA ASN A 139 0.36 -8.55 -13.95
C ASN A 139 0.39 -7.31 -14.86
N VAL A 140 0.16 -7.48 -16.17
CA VAL A 140 0.24 -6.40 -17.16
C VAL A 140 -1.12 -6.01 -17.75
N ILE A 141 -2.03 -6.98 -17.91
CA ILE A 141 -3.42 -6.75 -18.32
C ILE A 141 -4.34 -7.51 -17.36
N GLY A 142 -5.33 -6.81 -16.80
CA GLY A 142 -6.36 -7.38 -15.93
C GLY A 142 -7.74 -7.40 -16.59
N GLY A 143 -8.47 -8.49 -16.37
CA GLY A 143 -9.84 -8.74 -16.81
C GLY A 143 -10.69 -9.45 -15.76
N GLY A 144 -11.72 -10.18 -16.18
CA GLY A 144 -12.61 -10.92 -15.31
C GLY A 144 -13.24 -10.04 -14.22
N GLU A 145 -13.26 -10.53 -12.99
CA GLU A 145 -13.76 -9.79 -11.82
C GLU A 145 -12.93 -8.54 -11.47
N HIS A 146 -11.69 -8.44 -11.98
CA HIS A 146 -10.84 -7.27 -11.76
C HIS A 146 -11.20 -6.09 -12.67
N ALA A 147 -11.91 -6.31 -13.78
CA ALA A 147 -12.31 -5.23 -14.69
C ALA A 147 -13.60 -5.55 -15.48
N ALA A 148 -14.68 -4.85 -15.14
CA ALA A 148 -15.93 -4.90 -15.89
C ALA A 148 -15.74 -4.40 -17.33
N ASP A 149 -16.24 -5.16 -18.31
CA ASP A 149 -16.14 -4.92 -19.77
C ASP A 149 -14.72 -5.09 -20.38
N ALA A 150 -13.82 -5.82 -19.71
CA ALA A 150 -12.48 -6.18 -20.19
C ALA A 150 -12.40 -7.65 -20.71
N THR A 151 -11.21 -8.24 -20.70
CA THR A 151 -10.97 -9.65 -21.05
C THR A 151 -11.71 -10.60 -20.11
N HIS A 152 -12.01 -11.83 -20.56
CA HIS A 152 -12.60 -12.85 -19.67
C HIS A 152 -11.53 -13.47 -18.77
N ILE A 153 -10.33 -13.69 -19.31
CA ILE A 153 -9.17 -14.12 -18.51
C ILE A 153 -8.83 -13.02 -17.51
N GLN A 154 -8.59 -13.41 -16.26
CA GLN A 154 -8.43 -12.49 -15.14
C GLN A 154 -7.09 -11.74 -15.18
N GLU A 155 -5.98 -12.42 -15.47
CA GLU A 155 -4.66 -11.78 -15.54
C GLU A 155 -3.78 -12.34 -16.66
N PHE A 156 -3.09 -11.42 -17.33
CA PHE A 156 -2.01 -11.72 -18.27
C PHE A 156 -0.69 -11.28 -17.65
N LEU A 157 0.25 -12.21 -17.55
CA LEU A 157 1.45 -12.08 -16.72
C LEU A 157 2.73 -12.08 -17.54
N ALA A 158 3.65 -11.16 -17.23
CA ALA A 158 5.03 -11.21 -17.69
C ALA A 158 5.92 -11.94 -16.68
N ALA A 159 6.81 -12.82 -17.15
CA ALA A 159 7.67 -13.66 -16.32
C ALA A 159 9.14 -13.56 -16.78
N PRO A 160 9.99 -12.70 -16.18
CA PRO A 160 11.38 -12.48 -16.58
C PRO A 160 12.34 -13.65 -16.26
N VAL A 161 12.06 -14.86 -16.75
CA VAL A 161 12.74 -16.12 -16.41
C VAL A 161 14.24 -16.13 -16.76
N GLY A 162 14.65 -15.34 -17.74
CA GLY A 162 16.06 -15.21 -18.14
C GLY A 162 16.85 -14.16 -17.36
N ALA A 163 16.21 -13.42 -16.45
CA ALA A 163 16.84 -12.28 -15.78
C ALA A 163 18.09 -12.71 -14.95
N PRO A 164 19.19 -11.95 -15.02
CA PRO A 164 20.41 -12.29 -14.28
C PRO A 164 20.39 -11.81 -12.82
N SER A 165 19.43 -10.98 -12.43
CA SER A 165 19.23 -10.50 -11.07
C SER A 165 17.75 -10.15 -10.80
N VAL A 166 17.37 -10.10 -9.52
CA VAL A 166 16.01 -9.66 -9.11
C VAL A 166 15.71 -8.25 -9.58
N THR A 167 16.72 -7.35 -9.56
CA THR A 167 16.58 -5.98 -10.06
C THR A 167 16.27 -5.99 -11.55
N ASP A 168 17.01 -6.77 -12.34
CA ASP A 168 16.75 -6.85 -13.79
C ASP A 168 15.36 -7.44 -14.07
N ALA A 169 14.90 -8.41 -13.26
CA ALA A 169 13.57 -9.00 -13.40
C ALA A 169 12.46 -7.97 -13.11
N VAL A 170 12.51 -7.28 -11.98
CA VAL A 170 11.53 -6.26 -11.60
C VAL A 170 11.48 -5.14 -12.64
N PHE A 171 12.64 -4.64 -13.08
CA PHE A 171 12.68 -3.57 -14.08
C PHE A 171 12.23 -4.04 -15.47
N ALA A 172 12.44 -5.31 -15.83
CA ALA A 172 11.85 -5.87 -17.04
C ALA A 172 10.33 -5.93 -16.97
N ASN A 173 9.74 -6.38 -15.86
CA ASN A 173 8.29 -6.34 -15.67
C ASN A 173 7.72 -4.92 -15.76
N ALA A 174 8.39 -3.93 -15.15
CA ALA A 174 8.00 -2.53 -15.25
C ALA A 174 8.01 -2.02 -16.70
N ARG A 175 9.00 -2.45 -17.50
CA ARG A 175 9.09 -2.11 -18.91
C ARG A 175 8.00 -2.78 -19.74
N VAL A 176 7.72 -4.07 -19.53
CA VAL A 176 6.62 -4.76 -20.23
C VAL A 176 5.28 -4.08 -19.91
N HIS A 177 5.03 -3.73 -18.65
CA HIS A 177 3.83 -2.97 -18.26
C HIS A 177 3.72 -1.62 -19.01
N GLY A 178 4.83 -0.88 -19.10
CA GLY A 178 4.89 0.36 -19.87
C GLY A 178 4.63 0.17 -21.36
N GLU A 179 5.28 -0.82 -21.98
CA GLU A 179 5.14 -1.16 -23.39
C GLU A 179 3.71 -1.58 -23.74
N VAL A 180 3.05 -2.38 -22.90
CA VAL A 180 1.62 -2.69 -23.05
C VAL A 180 0.78 -1.42 -23.07
N GLY A 181 1.05 -0.46 -22.16
CA GLY A 181 0.37 0.83 -22.14
C GLY A 181 0.57 1.65 -23.42
N ASP A 182 1.79 1.65 -23.96
CA ASP A 182 2.13 2.34 -25.21
C ASP A 182 1.43 1.68 -26.41
N LEU A 183 1.46 0.34 -26.52
CA LEU A 183 0.75 -0.41 -27.57
C LEU A 183 -0.76 -0.18 -27.56
N LEU A 184 -1.39 -0.18 -26.37
CA LEU A 184 -2.81 0.15 -26.23
C LEU A 184 -3.10 1.57 -26.71
N ALA A 185 -2.27 2.54 -26.35
CA ALA A 185 -2.42 3.92 -26.79
C ALA A 185 -2.24 4.08 -28.32
N GLU A 186 -1.28 3.37 -28.92
CA GLU A 186 -1.07 3.36 -30.37
C GLU A 186 -2.25 2.76 -31.13
N ARG A 187 -2.87 1.71 -30.57
CA ARG A 187 -4.11 1.10 -31.09
C ARG A 187 -5.35 1.96 -30.84
N GLY A 188 -5.22 3.04 -30.06
CA GLY A 188 -6.32 3.95 -29.71
C GLY A 188 -7.29 3.38 -28.68
N VAL A 189 -6.84 2.38 -27.91
CA VAL A 189 -7.58 1.74 -26.82
C VAL A 189 -7.33 2.53 -25.54
N ALA A 190 -8.40 3.00 -24.91
CA ALA A 190 -8.31 3.63 -23.60
C ALA A 190 -8.29 2.54 -22.52
N ALA A 191 -7.34 2.64 -21.58
CA ALA A 191 -7.22 1.72 -20.45
C ALA A 191 -7.00 2.51 -19.16
N ALA A 192 -7.77 2.15 -18.13
CA ALA A 192 -7.47 2.52 -16.75
C ALA A 192 -6.55 1.47 -16.11
N LYS A 193 -6.21 1.64 -14.84
CA LYS A 193 -5.54 0.60 -14.05
C LYS A 193 -6.51 -0.02 -13.06
N GLY A 194 -6.43 -1.33 -12.86
CA GLY A 194 -7.19 -2.07 -11.84
C GLY A 194 -6.56 -1.98 -10.45
N ASP A 195 -7.13 -2.73 -9.49
CA ASP A 195 -6.71 -2.76 -8.08
C ASP A 195 -5.22 -3.18 -7.93
N GLU A 196 -4.71 -4.01 -8.83
CA GLU A 196 -3.32 -4.50 -8.82
C GLU A 196 -2.37 -3.68 -9.71
N GLY A 197 -2.84 -2.56 -10.26
CA GLY A 197 -2.04 -1.68 -11.11
C GLY A 197 -1.89 -2.12 -12.57
N ALA A 198 -2.37 -3.31 -12.95
CA ALA A 198 -2.42 -3.78 -14.33
C ALA A 198 -3.37 -2.93 -15.20
N TRP A 199 -3.13 -2.87 -16.51
CA TRP A 199 -4.02 -2.16 -17.42
C TRP A 199 -5.34 -2.92 -17.56
N ALA A 200 -6.46 -2.19 -17.56
CA ALA A 200 -7.81 -2.73 -17.74
C ALA A 200 -8.45 -2.17 -19.04
N PRO A 201 -7.97 -2.61 -20.23
CA PRO A 201 -8.53 -2.23 -21.53
C PRO A 201 -9.84 -2.97 -21.85
N ALA A 202 -10.75 -2.31 -22.56
CA ALA A 202 -11.96 -2.93 -23.10
C ALA A 202 -11.67 -3.63 -24.44
N ILE A 203 -10.94 -4.75 -24.38
CA ILE A 203 -10.55 -5.59 -25.52
C ILE A 203 -10.89 -7.07 -25.24
N ASP A 204 -10.91 -7.90 -26.28
CA ASP A 204 -11.11 -9.34 -26.12
C ASP A 204 -9.80 -10.07 -25.78
N ASP A 205 -9.91 -11.34 -25.36
CA ASP A 205 -8.77 -12.15 -24.93
C ASP A 205 -7.71 -12.27 -26.04
N ALA A 206 -8.14 -12.40 -27.30
CA ALA A 206 -7.24 -12.54 -28.44
C ALA A 206 -6.41 -11.28 -28.68
N GLU A 207 -7.03 -10.10 -28.62
CA GLU A 207 -6.32 -8.83 -28.72
C GLU A 207 -5.37 -8.62 -27.53
N ALA A 208 -5.74 -9.07 -26.32
CA ALA A 208 -4.86 -9.02 -25.16
C ALA A 208 -3.61 -9.92 -25.34
N PHE A 209 -3.77 -11.15 -25.84
CA PHE A 209 -2.64 -12.01 -26.21
C PHE A 209 -1.71 -11.31 -27.21
N GLU A 210 -2.25 -10.71 -28.27
CA GLU A 210 -1.44 -10.01 -29.27
C GLU A 210 -0.65 -8.83 -28.66
N VAL A 211 -1.25 -8.06 -27.75
CA VAL A 211 -0.58 -6.93 -27.10
C VAL A 211 0.52 -7.40 -26.15
N VAL A 212 0.25 -8.41 -25.33
CA VAL A 212 1.21 -8.90 -24.33
C VAL A 212 2.38 -9.63 -24.99
N ASP A 213 2.11 -10.46 -26.00
CA ASP A 213 3.15 -11.15 -26.78
C ASP A 213 4.08 -10.14 -27.48
N GLU A 214 3.52 -9.12 -28.14
CA GLU A 214 4.29 -8.05 -28.78
C GLU A 214 5.15 -7.28 -27.76
N ALA A 215 4.61 -6.95 -26.58
CA ALA A 215 5.33 -6.24 -25.52
C ALA A 215 6.45 -7.09 -24.91
N VAL A 216 6.17 -8.37 -24.62
CA VAL A 216 7.15 -9.31 -24.06
C VAL A 216 8.31 -9.51 -25.03
N ASP A 217 8.03 -9.72 -26.32
CA ASP A 217 9.06 -9.87 -27.35
C ASP A 217 9.92 -8.61 -27.49
N ALA A 218 9.28 -7.43 -27.59
CA ALA A 218 9.99 -6.17 -27.75
C ALA A 218 10.93 -5.88 -26.57
N VAL A 219 10.45 -6.07 -25.34
CA VAL A 219 11.25 -5.83 -24.14
C VAL A 219 12.34 -6.90 -24.00
N SER A 220 12.04 -8.18 -24.26
CA SER A 220 13.00 -9.29 -24.25
C SER A 220 14.18 -9.02 -25.19
N GLU A 221 13.93 -8.54 -26.40
CA GLU A 221 14.97 -8.10 -27.34
C GLU A 221 15.81 -6.92 -26.80
N GLU A 222 15.17 -5.97 -26.11
CA GLU A 222 15.84 -4.81 -25.54
C GLU A 222 16.76 -5.18 -24.36
N VAL A 223 16.25 -5.98 -23.41
CA VAL A 223 16.99 -6.34 -22.20
C VAL A 223 18.02 -7.44 -22.45
N GLY A 224 17.84 -8.23 -23.52
CA GLY A 224 18.77 -9.27 -23.94
C GLY A 224 18.70 -10.56 -23.12
N PHE A 225 17.58 -10.79 -22.44
CA PHE A 225 17.26 -12.03 -21.74
C PHE A 225 15.78 -12.38 -21.90
N GLU A 226 15.46 -13.66 -21.71
CA GLU A 226 14.12 -14.21 -21.92
C GLU A 226 13.10 -13.68 -20.91
N ILE A 227 11.97 -13.22 -21.43
CA ILE A 227 10.75 -12.91 -20.68
C ILE A 227 9.69 -13.86 -21.22
N GLY A 228 9.13 -14.69 -20.35
CA GLY A 228 8.02 -15.59 -20.65
C GLY A 228 6.68 -14.95 -20.35
N PHE A 229 5.62 -15.69 -20.69
CA PHE A 229 4.23 -15.28 -20.58
C PHE A 229 3.49 -16.28 -19.68
N GLY A 230 2.69 -15.80 -18.74
CA GLY A 230 1.76 -16.62 -17.97
C GLY A 230 0.35 -16.05 -17.91
N LEU A 231 -0.58 -16.86 -17.39
CA LEU A 231 -1.99 -16.49 -17.23
C LEU A 231 -2.48 -16.84 -15.83
N ASP A 232 -3.41 -16.03 -15.33
CA ASP A 232 -4.39 -16.44 -14.33
C ASP A 232 -5.77 -16.41 -14.98
N VAL A 233 -6.36 -17.59 -15.14
CA VAL A 233 -7.63 -17.76 -15.85
C VAL A 233 -8.81 -17.52 -14.94
N ALA A 234 -8.69 -17.78 -13.63
CA ALA A 234 -9.80 -17.82 -12.67
C ALA A 234 -11.00 -18.64 -13.19
N GLY A 235 -10.73 -19.88 -13.61
CA GLY A 235 -11.68 -20.75 -14.30
C GLY A 235 -12.97 -21.03 -13.52
N ALA A 236 -12.92 -21.01 -12.18
CA ALA A 236 -14.09 -21.13 -11.32
C ALA A 236 -15.12 -20.01 -11.57
N GLU A 237 -14.68 -18.77 -11.81
CA GLU A 237 -15.57 -17.63 -12.09
C GLU A 237 -16.22 -17.73 -13.48
N LEU A 238 -15.61 -18.50 -14.38
CA LEU A 238 -16.15 -18.75 -15.73
C LEU A 238 -17.09 -19.97 -15.75
N TYR A 239 -17.12 -20.79 -14.70
CA TYR A 239 -17.81 -22.07 -14.70
C TYR A 239 -19.26 -21.95 -14.19
N GLU A 240 -20.22 -22.09 -15.09
CA GLU A 240 -21.65 -22.08 -14.76
C GLU A 240 -22.40 -23.20 -15.52
N ASP A 241 -23.34 -23.87 -14.85
CA ASP A 241 -24.20 -24.91 -15.45
C ASP A 241 -23.43 -26.08 -16.15
N GLY A 242 -22.22 -26.37 -15.67
CA GLY A 242 -21.40 -27.48 -16.18
C GLY A 242 -20.57 -27.14 -17.43
N ALA A 243 -20.36 -25.86 -17.71
CA ALA A 243 -19.55 -25.36 -18.82
C ALA A 243 -18.84 -24.05 -18.43
N TYR A 244 -17.72 -23.75 -19.09
CA TYR A 244 -16.97 -22.50 -18.95
C TYR A 244 -17.47 -21.49 -19.99
N HIS A 245 -17.86 -20.29 -19.56
CA HIS A 245 -18.46 -19.27 -20.42
C HIS A 245 -17.51 -18.10 -20.67
N TYR A 246 -17.27 -17.80 -21.94
CA TYR A 246 -16.50 -16.67 -22.43
C TYR A 246 -17.44 -15.80 -23.26
N GLY A 247 -18.27 -15.01 -22.59
CA GLY A 247 -19.30 -14.19 -23.22
C GLY A 247 -20.44 -15.05 -23.80
N GLU A 248 -20.58 -15.08 -25.13
CA GLU A 248 -21.58 -15.92 -25.80
C GLU A 248 -21.06 -17.34 -26.11
N GLU A 249 -19.75 -17.57 -25.98
CA GLU A 249 -19.14 -18.88 -26.19
C GLU A 249 -19.15 -19.69 -24.90
N SER A 250 -19.42 -20.99 -25.02
CA SER A 250 -19.31 -21.91 -23.90
C SER A 250 -18.50 -23.14 -24.27
N ARG A 251 -17.73 -23.65 -23.31
CA ARG A 251 -16.83 -24.79 -23.44
C ARG A 251 -17.19 -25.83 -22.38
N THR A 252 -17.34 -27.08 -22.78
CA THR A 252 -17.36 -28.20 -21.82
C THR A 252 -15.99 -28.33 -21.14
N PRO A 253 -15.88 -29.05 -20.00
CA PRO A 253 -14.58 -29.26 -19.34
C PRO A 253 -13.51 -29.82 -20.28
N ASP A 254 -13.83 -30.83 -21.10
CA ASP A 254 -12.91 -31.38 -22.10
C ASP A 254 -12.44 -30.31 -23.12
N GLU A 255 -13.36 -29.44 -23.58
CA GLU A 255 -13.04 -28.35 -24.51
C GLU A 255 -12.23 -27.23 -23.83
N GLN A 256 -12.43 -26.98 -22.54
CA GLN A 256 -11.65 -26.02 -21.76
C GLN A 256 -10.21 -26.51 -21.57
N ILE A 257 -10.01 -27.79 -21.25
CA ILE A 257 -8.68 -28.41 -21.18
C ILE A 257 -7.97 -28.33 -22.54
N GLU A 258 -8.68 -28.62 -23.63
CA GLU A 258 -8.13 -28.49 -24.98
C GLU A 258 -7.74 -27.05 -25.30
N TYR A 259 -8.62 -26.09 -24.99
CA TYR A 259 -8.38 -24.66 -25.19
C TYR A 259 -7.13 -24.17 -24.44
N VAL A 260 -7.02 -24.46 -23.13
CA VAL A 260 -5.88 -24.02 -22.32
C VAL A 260 -4.59 -24.68 -22.80
N ALA A 261 -4.61 -25.96 -23.14
CA ALA A 261 -3.43 -26.63 -23.65
C ALA A 261 -2.98 -26.07 -25.01
N ASP A 262 -3.92 -25.70 -25.88
CA ASP A 262 -3.61 -25.04 -27.16
C ASP A 262 -3.01 -23.64 -26.93
N LEU A 263 -3.49 -22.87 -25.94
CA LEU A 263 -2.87 -21.60 -25.55
C LEU A 263 -1.42 -21.77 -25.06
N VAL A 264 -1.17 -22.80 -24.25
CA VAL A 264 0.19 -23.13 -23.80
C VAL A 264 1.11 -23.42 -24.98
N ASP A 265 0.65 -24.24 -25.94
CA ASP A 265 1.42 -24.61 -27.12
C ASP A 265 1.63 -23.42 -28.09
N GLU A 266 0.62 -22.56 -28.25
CA GLU A 266 0.63 -21.42 -29.18
C GLU A 266 1.53 -20.28 -28.68
N TYR A 267 1.40 -19.90 -27.40
CA TYR A 267 2.10 -18.76 -26.81
C TYR A 267 3.30 -19.16 -25.94
N GLY A 268 3.60 -20.46 -25.81
CA GLY A 268 4.74 -20.93 -25.03
C GLY A 268 4.63 -20.58 -23.55
N LEU A 269 3.42 -20.65 -22.98
CA LEU A 269 3.16 -20.18 -21.62
C LEU A 269 4.01 -20.92 -20.59
N VAL A 270 4.68 -20.18 -19.71
CA VAL A 270 5.51 -20.75 -18.63
C VAL A 270 4.73 -20.99 -17.35
N TYR A 271 3.55 -20.38 -17.22
CA TYR A 271 2.72 -20.39 -16.03
C TYR A 271 1.23 -20.27 -16.39
N VAL A 272 0.38 -21.11 -15.83
CA VAL A 272 -1.08 -21.04 -15.94
C VAL A 272 -1.68 -21.33 -14.57
N GLU A 273 -2.44 -20.38 -14.05
CA GLU A 273 -3.14 -20.45 -12.76
C GLU A 273 -4.63 -20.62 -12.96
N ASP A 274 -5.21 -21.49 -12.14
CA ASP A 274 -6.62 -21.87 -12.08
C ASP A 274 -7.35 -21.94 -13.45
N PRO A 275 -6.89 -22.79 -14.39
CA PRO A 275 -7.52 -22.93 -15.70
C PRO A 275 -8.92 -23.57 -15.68
N LEU A 276 -9.33 -24.15 -14.55
CA LEU A 276 -10.52 -24.96 -14.36
C LEU A 276 -11.21 -24.62 -13.01
N ASP A 277 -12.39 -25.17 -12.79
CA ASP A 277 -13.17 -25.09 -11.56
C ASP A 277 -12.40 -25.64 -10.34
N GLU A 278 -12.64 -25.04 -9.16
CA GLU A 278 -11.88 -25.28 -7.92
C GLU A 278 -11.97 -26.72 -7.39
N ASP A 279 -12.92 -27.53 -7.84
CA ASP A 279 -13.09 -28.94 -7.46
C ASP A 279 -12.76 -29.95 -8.59
N ASP A 280 -12.32 -29.50 -9.77
CA ASP A 280 -12.03 -30.36 -10.92
C ASP A 280 -10.61 -30.96 -10.90
N TYR A 281 -10.29 -31.73 -9.85
CA TYR A 281 -8.99 -32.41 -9.72
C TYR A 281 -8.67 -33.34 -10.90
N GLU A 282 -9.68 -33.97 -11.51
CA GLU A 282 -9.48 -34.86 -12.67
C GLU A 282 -9.08 -34.06 -13.92
N GLY A 283 -9.77 -32.94 -14.20
CA GLY A 283 -9.42 -32.05 -15.29
C GLY A 283 -8.05 -31.40 -15.12
N PHE A 284 -7.71 -30.96 -13.90
CA PHE A 284 -6.38 -30.44 -13.60
C PHE A 284 -5.29 -31.50 -13.83
N ALA A 285 -5.53 -32.75 -13.45
CA ALA A 285 -4.59 -33.85 -13.67
C ALA A 285 -4.41 -34.13 -15.17
N GLU A 286 -5.50 -34.13 -15.95
CA GLU A 286 -5.44 -34.30 -17.41
C GLU A 286 -4.64 -33.16 -18.08
N LEU A 287 -4.91 -31.91 -17.71
CA LEU A 287 -4.16 -30.76 -18.21
C LEU A 287 -2.67 -30.85 -17.85
N THR A 288 -2.37 -31.20 -16.59
CA THR A 288 -1.00 -31.34 -16.09
C THR A 288 -0.22 -32.42 -16.84
N ASP A 289 -0.85 -33.56 -17.14
CA ASP A 289 -0.26 -34.63 -17.96
C ASP A 289 0.03 -34.16 -19.40
N ARG A 290 -0.77 -33.23 -19.94
CA ARG A 290 -0.63 -32.70 -21.31
C ARG A 290 0.47 -31.65 -21.42
N VAL A 291 0.53 -30.67 -20.50
CA VAL A 291 1.42 -29.49 -20.63
C VAL A 291 2.52 -29.39 -19.57
N GLY A 292 2.36 -30.06 -18.44
CA GLY A 292 3.23 -29.87 -17.26
C GLY A 292 4.58 -30.59 -17.32
N GLY A 293 4.96 -31.20 -18.46
CA GLY A 293 6.24 -31.91 -18.62
C GLY A 293 6.41 -33.19 -17.78
N GLY A 294 5.39 -33.56 -17.00
CA GLY A 294 5.38 -34.65 -16.02
C GLY A 294 5.78 -34.17 -14.61
N ALA A 295 5.08 -34.65 -13.59
CA ALA A 295 5.19 -34.27 -12.16
C ALA A 295 6.54 -34.60 -11.46
N LEU A 296 7.66 -34.71 -12.19
CA LEU A 296 8.94 -35.20 -11.67
C LEU A 296 10.12 -34.37 -12.21
N GLY A 297 10.09 -33.07 -11.97
CA GLY A 297 11.17 -32.18 -12.37
C GLY A 297 11.38 -31.05 -11.38
N ALA A 298 12.05 -31.31 -10.25
CA ALA A 298 12.67 -30.22 -9.50
C ALA A 298 13.47 -29.32 -10.48
N PRO A 299 13.43 -27.98 -10.31
CA PRO A 299 14.07 -27.04 -11.23
C PRO A 299 15.53 -27.43 -11.45
N ASP A 300 16.03 -27.24 -12.67
CA ASP A 300 17.40 -27.61 -13.03
C ASP A 300 18.37 -26.62 -12.35
N SER A 301 18.77 -26.98 -11.12
CA SER A 301 19.63 -26.24 -10.16
C SER A 301 21.02 -25.80 -10.67
N ALA A 302 21.27 -25.88 -11.97
CA ALA A 302 22.57 -25.60 -12.57
C ALA A 302 22.65 -24.26 -13.33
N SER A 303 21.55 -23.66 -13.82
CA SER A 303 21.66 -22.39 -14.58
C SER A 303 20.39 -21.58 -14.93
N GLY A 304 19.18 -21.81 -14.39
CA GLY A 304 18.01 -21.04 -14.86
C GLY A 304 16.89 -20.89 -13.84
N HIS A 305 16.36 -19.67 -13.71
CA HIS A 305 15.21 -19.33 -12.90
C HIS A 305 13.93 -19.81 -13.60
N GLY A 306 12.98 -20.40 -12.87
CA GLY A 306 11.70 -20.88 -13.42
C GLY A 306 11.65 -22.38 -13.78
N PRO A 307 10.55 -22.84 -14.41
CA PRO A 307 10.39 -24.23 -14.85
C PRO A 307 11.46 -24.58 -15.89
N ARG A 308 11.70 -25.88 -16.13
CA ARG A 308 12.67 -26.25 -17.15
C ARG A 308 12.19 -25.75 -18.52
N ALA A 309 13.13 -25.43 -19.41
CA ALA A 309 12.81 -24.97 -20.76
C ALA A 309 11.83 -25.94 -21.45
N GLY A 310 10.61 -25.46 -21.74
CA GLY A 310 9.52 -26.23 -22.34
C GLY A 310 8.53 -26.90 -21.36
N GLU A 311 8.57 -26.57 -20.07
CA GLU A 311 7.59 -27.01 -19.07
C GLU A 311 6.74 -25.82 -18.57
N THR A 312 5.44 -26.02 -18.44
CA THR A 312 4.49 -25.04 -17.90
C THR A 312 4.13 -25.38 -16.46
N LEU A 313 4.13 -24.39 -15.58
CA LEU A 313 3.56 -24.55 -14.24
C LEU A 313 2.03 -24.42 -14.32
N VAL A 314 1.32 -25.51 -14.00
CA VAL A 314 -0.13 -25.52 -13.76
C VAL A 314 -0.34 -25.32 -12.27
N CYS A 315 -0.68 -24.09 -11.90
CA CYS A 315 -0.77 -23.62 -10.53
C CYS A 315 -2.22 -23.66 -10.03
N GLY A 316 -2.43 -24.29 -8.87
CA GLY A 316 -3.69 -24.20 -8.15
C GLY A 316 -3.66 -23.10 -7.09
N ASP A 317 -4.57 -22.14 -7.18
CA ASP A 317 -4.87 -21.17 -6.12
C ASP A 317 -6.16 -21.58 -5.39
N ASP A 318 -7.33 -21.39 -5.98
CA ASP A 318 -8.63 -21.81 -5.45
C ASP A 318 -8.73 -23.33 -5.30
N LEU A 319 -8.05 -24.08 -6.18
CA LEU A 319 -7.95 -25.54 -6.08
C LEU A 319 -7.40 -25.99 -4.72
N PHE A 320 -6.39 -25.29 -4.19
CA PHE A 320 -5.66 -25.71 -2.99
C PHE A 320 -5.87 -24.82 -1.78
N VAL A 321 -6.21 -23.53 -1.96
CA VAL A 321 -6.37 -22.48 -0.93
C VAL A 321 -5.29 -22.49 0.16
N THR A 322 -4.03 -22.73 -0.24
CA THR A 322 -2.90 -22.91 0.70
C THR A 322 -3.13 -24.00 1.76
N ASN A 323 -4.07 -24.92 1.56
CA ASN A 323 -4.48 -25.95 2.52
C ASN A 323 -3.77 -27.27 2.24
N THR A 324 -3.05 -27.77 3.25
CA THR A 324 -2.26 -29.01 3.16
C THR A 324 -3.10 -30.25 2.87
N ASP A 325 -4.36 -30.32 3.29
CA ASP A 325 -5.22 -31.48 3.05
C ASP A 325 -5.69 -31.51 1.59
N ARG A 326 -6.14 -30.37 1.05
CA ARG A 326 -6.50 -30.24 -0.38
C ARG A 326 -5.29 -30.43 -1.30
N LEU A 327 -4.14 -29.85 -0.94
CA LEU A 327 -2.89 -30.07 -1.65
C LEU A 327 -2.48 -31.55 -1.65
N ALA A 328 -2.65 -32.25 -0.53
CA ALA A 328 -2.37 -33.69 -0.48
C ALA A 328 -3.29 -34.50 -1.41
N GLU A 329 -4.57 -34.17 -1.48
CA GLU A 329 -5.52 -34.78 -2.42
C GLU A 329 -5.13 -34.50 -3.88
N GLY A 330 -4.73 -33.25 -4.20
CA GLY A 330 -4.23 -32.88 -5.51
C GLY A 330 -2.97 -33.63 -5.91
N ILE A 331 -2.00 -33.75 -5.00
CA ILE A 331 -0.79 -34.54 -5.22
C ILE A 331 -1.12 -36.02 -5.48
N GLU A 332 -2.09 -36.59 -4.76
CA GLU A 332 -2.52 -37.98 -4.98
C GLU A 332 -3.21 -38.17 -6.33
N ALA A 333 -3.98 -37.17 -6.79
CA ALA A 333 -4.65 -37.16 -8.08
C ALA A 333 -3.70 -36.84 -9.25
N GLY A 334 -2.55 -36.18 -8.98
CA GLY A 334 -1.69 -35.60 -10.01
C GLY A 334 -2.24 -34.28 -10.57
N ALA A 335 -3.12 -33.60 -9.83
CA ALA A 335 -3.73 -32.35 -10.21
C ALA A 335 -2.76 -31.19 -9.99
N GLY A 336 -2.42 -30.45 -11.05
CA GLY A 336 -1.44 -29.37 -11.02
C GLY A 336 0.01 -29.86 -10.82
N ASN A 337 0.95 -28.95 -10.94
CA ASN A 337 2.36 -29.16 -10.55
C ASN A 337 2.93 -27.95 -9.78
N SER A 338 2.06 -27.02 -9.41
CA SER A 338 2.38 -25.80 -8.69
C SER A 338 1.24 -25.43 -7.73
N VAL A 339 1.55 -24.72 -6.65
CA VAL A 339 0.55 -24.21 -5.69
C VAL A 339 0.81 -22.74 -5.41
N LEU A 340 -0.26 -21.94 -5.43
CA LEU A 340 -0.20 -20.55 -4.98
C LEU A 340 -0.33 -20.52 -3.45
N VAL A 341 0.54 -19.76 -2.80
CA VAL A 341 0.67 -19.73 -1.34
C VAL A 341 0.40 -18.33 -0.84
N LYS A 342 -0.76 -18.17 -0.19
CA LYS A 342 -1.25 -16.94 0.42
C LYS A 342 -1.37 -17.17 1.93
N PRO A 343 -0.47 -16.62 2.76
CA PRO A 343 -0.46 -16.91 4.20
C PRO A 343 -1.77 -16.63 4.93
N ASN A 344 -2.57 -15.67 4.45
CA ASN A 344 -3.86 -15.35 5.05
C ASN A 344 -4.95 -16.41 4.76
N GLN A 345 -4.86 -17.18 3.66
CA GLN A 345 -5.80 -18.27 3.34
C GLN A 345 -5.74 -19.41 4.36
N ILE A 346 -4.58 -19.61 5.01
CA ILE A 346 -4.40 -20.67 6.02
C ILE A 346 -4.23 -20.13 7.46
N GLY A 347 -3.93 -18.84 7.58
CA GLY A 347 -4.00 -18.07 8.83
C GLY A 347 -2.71 -17.93 9.64
N THR A 348 -1.65 -18.72 9.38
CA THR A 348 -0.34 -18.52 10.04
C THR A 348 0.85 -18.81 9.14
N LEU A 349 2.01 -18.26 9.47
CA LEU A 349 3.25 -18.54 8.75
C LEU A 349 3.70 -19.99 8.87
N SER A 350 3.52 -20.65 10.02
CA SER A 350 3.88 -22.06 10.16
C SER A 350 3.06 -22.93 9.20
N ASP A 351 1.78 -22.64 9.03
CA ASP A 351 0.90 -23.44 8.18
C ASP A 351 1.16 -23.18 6.69
N ALA A 352 1.42 -21.91 6.32
CA ALA A 352 1.86 -21.58 4.97
C ALA A 352 3.19 -22.25 4.61
N PHE A 353 4.13 -22.29 5.57
CA PHE A 353 5.40 -22.98 5.40
C PHE A 353 5.22 -24.50 5.28
N ASP A 354 4.29 -25.10 6.04
CA ASP A 354 3.97 -26.53 5.95
C ASP A 354 3.35 -26.89 4.57
N ALA A 355 2.51 -26.02 4.00
CA ALA A 355 2.00 -26.17 2.63
C ALA A 355 3.14 -26.13 1.59
N ILE A 356 4.07 -25.19 1.73
CA ILE A 356 5.26 -25.09 0.87
C ILE A 356 6.13 -26.35 1.00
N GLU A 357 6.43 -26.81 2.22
CA GLU A 357 7.24 -28.00 2.44
C GLU A 357 6.58 -29.25 1.85
N LEU A 358 5.25 -29.37 1.96
CA LEU A 358 4.48 -30.46 1.37
C LEU A 358 4.56 -30.44 -0.16
N ALA A 359 4.40 -29.27 -0.78
CA ALA A 359 4.51 -29.09 -2.23
C ALA A 359 5.92 -29.51 -2.73
N VAL A 360 6.96 -28.90 -2.16
CA VAL A 360 8.36 -29.15 -2.55
C VAL A 360 8.74 -30.62 -2.35
N ALA A 361 8.32 -31.24 -1.24
CA ALA A 361 8.60 -32.65 -0.96
C ALA A 361 7.98 -33.61 -1.99
N ASN A 362 6.92 -33.18 -2.68
CA ASN A 362 6.22 -33.95 -3.71
C ASN A 362 6.48 -33.44 -5.13
N GLY A 363 7.45 -32.53 -5.32
CA GLY A 363 7.86 -32.05 -6.64
C GLY A 363 6.99 -30.94 -7.23
N TYR A 364 6.11 -30.33 -6.42
CA TYR A 364 5.35 -29.15 -6.82
C TYR A 364 6.16 -27.88 -6.58
N ALA A 365 5.96 -26.89 -7.44
CA ALA A 365 6.53 -25.56 -7.29
C ALA A 365 5.64 -24.67 -6.39
N PRO A 366 6.15 -24.08 -5.31
CA PRO A 366 5.41 -23.08 -4.55
C PRO A 366 5.55 -21.70 -5.20
N VAL A 367 4.45 -20.98 -5.39
CA VAL A 367 4.44 -19.57 -5.81
C VAL A 367 3.87 -18.75 -4.66
N VAL A 368 4.68 -17.89 -4.06
CA VAL A 368 4.20 -17.05 -2.95
C VAL A 368 3.45 -15.85 -3.52
N SER A 369 2.27 -15.55 -2.98
CA SER A 369 1.38 -14.55 -3.57
C SER A 369 0.89 -13.52 -2.57
N HIS A 370 0.66 -12.31 -3.09
CA HIS A 370 -0.16 -11.26 -2.49
C HIS A 370 -1.66 -11.60 -2.51
N ARG A 371 -2.48 -10.69 -1.99
CA ARG A 371 -3.92 -10.60 -2.25
C ARG A 371 -4.26 -9.28 -2.95
N SER A 372 -5.48 -9.13 -3.44
CA SER A 372 -5.93 -7.88 -4.08
C SER A 372 -6.07 -6.70 -3.11
N GLY A 373 -6.31 -6.95 -1.80
CA GLY A 373 -6.18 -5.98 -0.72
C GLY A 373 -4.86 -6.16 0.02
N GLU A 374 -3.83 -5.42 -0.35
CA GLU A 374 -2.49 -5.48 0.26
C GLU A 374 -2.24 -4.36 1.27
N THR A 375 -1.08 -4.42 1.91
CA THR A 375 -0.59 -3.39 2.84
C THR A 375 0.88 -3.11 2.57
N GLU A 376 1.49 -2.18 3.31
CA GLU A 376 2.94 -1.95 3.29
C GLU A 376 3.79 -3.14 3.83
N ASP A 377 3.17 -4.29 4.12
CA ASP A 377 3.84 -5.46 4.68
C ASP A 377 4.58 -6.30 3.62
N THR A 378 5.90 -6.42 3.78
CA THR A 378 6.77 -7.13 2.82
C THR A 378 7.03 -8.61 3.16
N THR A 379 6.24 -9.22 4.05
CA THR A 379 6.53 -10.59 4.54
C THR A 379 6.57 -11.63 3.42
N ILE A 380 5.72 -11.52 2.40
CA ILE A 380 5.65 -12.49 1.30
C ILE A 380 6.95 -12.54 0.47
N ALA A 381 7.61 -11.40 0.26
CA ALA A 381 8.92 -11.36 -0.41
C ALA A 381 9.97 -12.11 0.41
N HIS A 382 9.99 -11.89 1.73
CA HIS A 382 10.87 -12.63 2.63
C HIS A 382 10.53 -14.11 2.70
N LEU A 383 9.26 -14.49 2.64
CA LEU A 383 8.82 -15.88 2.63
C LEU A 383 9.27 -16.59 1.34
N ALA A 384 9.06 -15.98 0.17
CA ALA A 384 9.53 -16.50 -1.10
C ALA A 384 11.06 -16.72 -1.10
N VAL A 385 11.80 -15.71 -0.58
CA VAL A 385 13.26 -15.78 -0.37
C VAL A 385 13.64 -16.72 0.78
N ALA A 386 12.74 -17.12 1.66
CA ALA A 386 13.04 -18.10 2.71
C ALA A 386 12.84 -19.54 2.22
N THR A 387 11.98 -19.75 1.22
CA THR A 387 11.53 -21.09 0.83
C THR A 387 12.07 -21.58 -0.51
N ASP A 388 12.85 -20.75 -1.21
CA ASP A 388 13.35 -21.11 -2.55
C ASP A 388 12.22 -21.27 -3.57
N ALA A 389 11.16 -20.46 -3.38
CA ALA A 389 10.07 -20.37 -4.33
C ALA A 389 10.58 -19.89 -5.70
N PRO A 390 10.27 -20.59 -6.80
CA PRO A 390 10.67 -20.18 -8.15
C PRO A 390 10.02 -18.87 -8.59
N TYR A 391 8.80 -18.61 -8.13
CA TYR A 391 8.05 -17.39 -8.47
C TYR A 391 7.48 -16.70 -7.24
N VAL A 392 7.23 -15.41 -7.40
CA VAL A 392 6.42 -14.59 -6.50
C VAL A 392 5.41 -13.80 -7.32
N LYS A 393 4.15 -13.76 -6.89
CA LYS A 393 3.05 -13.02 -7.56
C LYS A 393 2.64 -11.85 -6.66
N THR A 394 2.96 -10.63 -7.08
CA THR A 394 2.79 -9.39 -6.27
C THR A 394 2.18 -8.24 -7.07
N GLY A 395 1.44 -8.54 -8.14
CA GLY A 395 0.78 -7.54 -8.99
C GLY A 395 1.71 -6.79 -9.95
N ALA A 396 1.27 -5.64 -10.44
CA ALA A 396 2.02 -4.80 -11.37
C ALA A 396 3.02 -3.88 -10.65
N VAL A 397 4.13 -3.55 -11.33
CA VAL A 397 5.08 -2.56 -10.82
C VAL A 397 4.41 -1.18 -10.77
N GLY A 398 4.22 -0.65 -9.55
CA GLY A 398 3.61 0.65 -9.28
C GLY A 398 2.22 0.62 -8.63
N GLY A 399 1.71 -0.55 -8.21
CA GLY A 399 0.47 -0.68 -7.44
C GLY A 399 0.56 -0.07 -6.04
N GLU A 400 1.65 -0.31 -5.31
CA GLU A 400 1.97 0.29 -4.00
C GLU A 400 3.50 0.44 -3.87
N GLU A 401 4.00 1.34 -3.02
CA GLU A 401 5.44 1.66 -2.93
C GLU A 401 6.30 0.42 -2.62
N GLU A 402 6.90 -0.18 -3.65
CA GLU A 402 8.06 -1.04 -3.48
C GLU A 402 9.24 -0.18 -2.97
N GLU A 403 9.48 -0.19 -1.67
CA GLU A 403 10.78 0.25 -1.13
C GLU A 403 11.85 -0.76 -1.57
N LEU A 404 12.54 -0.42 -2.67
CA LEU A 404 13.87 -0.92 -2.92
C LEU A 404 14.79 -0.37 -1.82
N ASP A 405 15.19 -1.22 -0.88
CA ASP A 405 16.31 -0.93 0.01
C ASP A 405 17.57 -0.70 -0.85
N ASP A 406 17.90 0.56 -1.10
CA ASP A 406 19.10 1.03 -1.83
C ASP A 406 20.43 0.74 -1.09
N ASP A 407 20.44 -0.13 -0.07
CA ASP A 407 21.58 -0.39 0.80
C ASP A 407 22.22 -1.79 0.59
N VAL A 408 22.28 -2.27 -0.66
CA VAL A 408 23.24 -3.33 -1.05
C VAL A 408 24.37 -2.76 -1.89
N ASP A 409 25.01 -1.73 -1.35
CA ASP A 409 26.26 -1.19 -1.88
C ASP A 409 27.40 -2.16 -1.53
N ALA A 410 27.53 -3.23 -2.31
CA ALA A 410 28.66 -4.14 -2.28
C ALA A 410 29.92 -3.39 -2.74
N LYS A 411 30.55 -2.66 -1.81
CA LYS A 411 31.84 -2.01 -2.05
C LYS A 411 32.88 -3.04 -2.44
N GLU A 412 33.21 -3.04 -3.73
CA GLU A 412 34.42 -3.64 -4.26
C GLU A 412 35.64 -3.11 -3.49
N ALA A 413 36.33 -4.02 -2.81
CA ALA A 413 37.60 -3.72 -2.17
C ALA A 413 38.72 -3.80 -3.21
N ASP A 414 39.32 -2.66 -3.56
CA ASP A 414 40.67 -2.62 -4.15
C ASP A 414 41.66 -2.06 -3.11
N PRO A 415 42.78 -2.73 -2.80
CA PRO A 415 43.58 -2.44 -1.62
C PRO A 415 44.80 -1.61 -1.99
N THR A 416 44.79 -0.31 -1.73
CA THR A 416 46.04 0.43 -1.43
C THR A 416 45.73 1.74 -0.72
N ASN A 417 46.25 1.90 0.50
CA ASN A 417 47.25 2.92 0.87
C ASN A 417 47.06 3.48 2.31
N GLU A 418 47.99 3.05 3.16
CA GLU A 418 48.65 3.68 4.33
C GLU A 418 47.92 4.68 5.27
N GLU A 419 47.89 4.23 6.53
CA GLU A 419 47.73 4.83 7.87
C GLU A 419 47.96 6.35 8.16
N ALA A 420 47.03 6.86 9.01
CA ALA A 420 47.18 7.62 10.28
C ALA A 420 47.27 9.18 10.30
N PRO A 421 46.95 9.85 11.44
CA PRO A 421 45.78 9.69 12.33
C PRO A 421 45.16 11.03 12.81
N ALA A 422 44.14 10.89 13.67
CA ALA A 422 43.26 11.86 14.33
C ALA A 422 43.88 13.08 15.05
N GLU A 423 43.12 14.19 15.10
CA GLU A 423 43.15 15.15 16.20
C GLU A 423 41.74 15.61 16.63
N THR A 424 41.57 15.61 17.95
CA THR A 424 40.46 16.06 18.78
C THR A 424 40.49 17.56 19.03
N ALA A 425 39.34 18.23 19.16
CA ALA A 425 39.18 19.33 20.12
C ALA A 425 37.70 19.64 20.38
N ALA A 426 37.40 19.82 21.67
CA ALA A 426 36.12 20.21 22.22
C ALA A 426 36.05 21.72 22.51
N ASP A 427 34.82 22.16 22.79
CA ASP A 427 34.44 23.20 23.77
C ASP A 427 34.67 24.69 23.42
N GLU A 428 33.60 25.46 23.32
CA GLU A 428 33.11 26.36 24.39
C GLU A 428 32.04 27.35 23.88
N ALA A 429 31.05 27.57 24.74
CA ALA A 429 30.01 28.58 24.60
C ALA A 429 30.48 29.94 25.11
N THR A 430 30.03 31.03 24.49
CA THR A 430 29.89 32.33 25.16
C THR A 430 28.69 33.10 24.60
N ASP A 431 27.79 33.39 25.54
CA ASP A 431 26.74 34.40 25.52
C ASP A 431 27.38 35.80 25.59
N GLU A 432 26.87 36.79 24.85
CA GLU A 432 26.86 38.20 25.26
C GLU A 432 25.96 39.07 24.35
N THR A 433 25.22 39.95 25.01
CA THR A 433 24.07 40.73 24.59
C THR A 433 24.41 42.13 24.04
N GLU A 434 23.51 42.61 23.17
CA GLU A 434 23.05 43.99 22.88
C GLU A 434 24.04 45.18 22.92
N THR A 435 24.11 45.96 21.82
CA THR A 435 23.30 47.19 21.66
C THR A 435 23.58 47.91 20.32
N THR A 436 22.48 48.15 19.60
CA THR A 436 22.06 49.31 18.77
C THR A 436 23.08 50.36 18.27
N ASP A 437 22.96 50.72 16.98
CA ASP A 437 22.83 52.13 16.61
C ASP A 437 21.94 52.30 15.37
N GLU A 438 20.97 53.21 15.50
CA GLU A 438 19.96 53.62 14.52
C GLU A 438 20.52 54.68 13.56
N THR A 439 19.92 54.79 12.36
CA THR A 439 19.59 56.11 11.77
C THR A 439 18.40 55.98 10.81
N ASP A 440 17.22 56.32 11.33
CA ASP A 440 16.27 57.36 10.91
C ASP A 440 15.95 57.58 9.41
N GLY A 441 14.66 57.73 9.11
CA GLY A 441 14.23 58.22 7.79
C GLY A 441 12.78 58.04 7.31
N THR A 442 11.79 58.38 8.14
CA THR A 442 10.55 59.10 7.72
C THR A 442 9.44 58.34 6.95
N GLU A 443 8.28 58.19 7.62
CA GLU A 443 6.97 57.94 7.02
C GLU A 443 6.50 59.12 6.14
N PRO A 444 5.65 58.84 5.15
CA PRO A 444 4.49 59.69 4.93
C PRO A 444 3.19 58.88 5.03
N GLU A 445 2.29 59.37 5.88
CA GLU A 445 0.86 59.17 5.71
C GLU A 445 0.43 59.73 4.35
N THR A 446 -0.21 58.91 3.53
CA THR A 446 -1.26 59.35 2.60
C THR A 446 -2.30 58.24 2.50
N GLU A 447 -3.49 58.49 3.04
CA GLU A 447 -4.70 57.83 2.56
C GLU A 447 -4.83 58.07 1.06
N ALA A 448 -4.92 56.99 0.30
CA ALA A 448 -5.43 56.99 -1.05
C ALA A 448 -6.30 55.73 -1.19
N ASP A 449 -7.61 55.96 -1.21
CA ASP A 449 -8.62 55.01 -1.67
C ASP A 449 -8.14 54.29 -2.93
N GLY A 450 -7.93 52.98 -2.82
CA GLY A 450 -7.65 52.09 -3.93
C GLY A 450 -8.08 50.70 -3.54
N GLU A 451 -9.27 50.29 -3.98
CA GLU A 451 -9.76 48.91 -3.87
C GLU A 451 -8.69 47.93 -4.40
N PRO A 452 -8.50 46.75 -3.78
CA PRO A 452 -7.58 45.75 -4.29
C PRO A 452 -8.05 45.31 -5.68
N VAL A 453 -7.15 45.34 -6.66
CA VAL A 453 -7.42 44.90 -8.03
C VAL A 453 -7.67 43.39 -7.99
N LEU A 454 -8.90 42.98 -8.26
CA LEU A 454 -9.30 41.57 -8.40
C LEU A 454 -8.64 41.00 -9.66
N ASP A 455 -7.95 39.87 -9.50
CA ASP A 455 -7.18 39.20 -10.55
C ASP A 455 -8.03 38.02 -11.06
N GLU A 456 -8.81 38.26 -12.12
CA GLU A 456 -9.99 37.46 -12.53
C GLU A 456 -9.68 36.12 -13.24
N ASP A 457 -8.42 35.65 -13.28
CA ASP A 457 -8.06 34.46 -14.09
C ASP A 457 -7.13 33.51 -13.32
N VAL A 458 -7.73 32.67 -12.48
CA VAL A 458 -7.07 31.62 -11.67
C VAL A 458 -7.61 30.21 -11.97
N MET A 459 -8.33 30.04 -13.08
CA MET A 459 -9.01 28.79 -13.47
C MET A 459 -8.66 28.41 -14.92
N PRO A 460 -8.36 27.15 -15.25
CA PRO A 460 -8.34 26.69 -16.63
C PRO A 460 -9.76 26.24 -17.06
N ASP A 461 -10.48 27.11 -17.78
CA ASP A 461 -11.73 26.93 -18.55
C ASP A 461 -12.94 26.15 -17.90
N GLU A 462 -14.10 26.86 -17.91
CA GLU A 462 -15.49 26.48 -17.58
C GLU A 462 -15.89 26.28 -16.09
N GLU A 463 -17.03 26.89 -15.71
CA GLU A 463 -17.56 27.06 -14.34
C GLU A 463 -17.51 25.77 -13.49
N ALA A 464 -16.51 25.66 -12.62
CA ALA A 464 -16.49 24.66 -11.57
C ALA A 464 -17.63 24.94 -10.56
N ASP A 465 -18.33 23.89 -10.14
CA ASP A 465 -19.29 23.92 -9.02
C ASP A 465 -18.53 24.14 -7.69
N LEU A 466 -18.05 25.37 -7.49
CA LEU A 466 -17.32 25.78 -6.30
C LEU A 466 -18.27 25.98 -5.11
N LEU A 467 -17.75 25.77 -3.90
CA LEU A 467 -18.49 25.96 -2.64
C LEU A 467 -18.99 27.40 -2.46
N ILE A 468 -18.22 28.37 -2.96
CA ILE A 468 -18.54 29.79 -2.97
C ILE A 468 -18.09 30.41 -4.30
N PRO A 469 -18.63 31.58 -4.67
CA PRO A 469 -18.15 32.34 -5.83
C PRO A 469 -16.63 32.51 -5.82
N VAL A 470 -16.00 32.39 -7.00
CA VAL A 470 -14.54 32.49 -7.12
C VAL A 470 -14.01 33.84 -6.63
N GLU A 471 -14.81 34.89 -6.80
CA GLU A 471 -14.51 36.25 -6.34
C GLU A 471 -14.34 36.32 -4.83
N ASP A 472 -15.06 35.49 -4.07
CA ASP A 472 -14.97 35.44 -2.61
C ASP A 472 -13.67 34.76 -2.15
N TYR A 473 -13.26 33.67 -2.83
CA TYR A 473 -11.95 33.06 -2.64
C TYR A 473 -10.80 34.05 -2.95
N LEU A 474 -10.95 34.79 -4.05
CA LEU A 474 -9.98 35.79 -4.49
C LEU A 474 -9.90 36.96 -3.51
N ALA A 475 -11.03 37.51 -3.09
CA ALA A 475 -11.10 38.64 -2.15
C ALA A 475 -10.53 38.28 -0.76
N ALA A 476 -10.64 37.01 -0.35
CA ALA A 476 -10.03 36.51 0.88
C ALA A 476 -8.52 36.25 0.75
N GLY A 477 -7.97 36.24 -0.47
CA GLY A 477 -6.55 36.01 -0.74
C GLY A 477 -6.13 34.55 -0.55
N VAL A 478 -7.06 33.59 -0.69
CA VAL A 478 -6.81 32.14 -0.54
C VAL A 478 -5.75 31.63 -1.52
N HIS A 479 -5.75 32.17 -2.74
CA HIS A 479 -4.83 31.83 -3.83
C HIS A 479 -3.43 32.45 -3.68
N ILE A 480 -3.22 33.39 -2.75
CA ILE A 480 -1.97 34.14 -2.66
C ILE A 480 -0.93 33.32 -1.89
N GLY A 481 -0.03 32.66 -2.63
CA GLY A 481 1.13 31.97 -2.06
C GLY A 481 2.30 32.90 -1.74
N THR A 482 3.45 32.35 -1.37
CA THR A 482 4.67 33.13 -1.08
C THR A 482 5.57 33.33 -2.32
N GLN A 483 6.71 33.99 -2.15
CA GLN A 483 7.76 34.09 -3.18
C GLN A 483 8.66 32.85 -3.27
N GLN A 484 8.45 31.86 -2.40
CA GLN A 484 9.19 30.61 -2.37
C GLN A 484 8.25 29.46 -2.72
N LYS A 485 8.76 28.45 -3.41
CA LYS A 485 8.05 27.19 -3.63
C LYS A 485 8.91 26.00 -3.26
N THR A 486 8.27 24.94 -2.83
CA THR A 486 8.84 23.60 -2.76
C THR A 486 8.42 22.79 -3.98
N GLU A 487 9.16 21.74 -4.30
CA GLU A 487 8.84 20.81 -5.39
C GLU A 487 7.46 20.15 -5.18
N SER A 488 7.18 19.73 -3.96
CA SER A 488 5.90 19.09 -3.60
C SER A 488 4.66 19.96 -3.80
N MET A 489 4.82 21.29 -3.85
CA MET A 489 3.72 22.23 -4.04
C MET A 489 3.52 22.65 -5.50
N GLU A 490 4.42 22.25 -6.43
CA GLU A 490 4.36 22.69 -7.84
C GLU A 490 3.03 22.34 -8.52
N ARG A 491 2.51 21.15 -8.26
CA ARG A 491 1.23 20.67 -8.79
C ARG A 491 0.00 21.49 -8.35
N PHE A 492 0.13 22.32 -7.32
CA PHE A 492 -0.95 23.18 -6.81
C PHE A 492 -0.81 24.64 -7.23
N ILE A 493 0.28 24.99 -7.92
CA ILE A 493 0.58 26.35 -8.37
C ILE A 493 0.05 26.50 -9.80
N HIS A 494 -0.91 27.40 -9.97
CA HIS A 494 -1.47 27.73 -11.27
C HIS A 494 -0.51 28.62 -12.10
N ARG A 495 0.02 29.69 -11.48
CA ARG A 495 0.91 30.65 -12.14
C ARG A 495 1.78 31.43 -11.17
N VAL A 496 2.66 32.28 -11.69
CA VAL A 496 3.48 33.23 -10.91
C VAL A 496 3.08 34.64 -11.28
N ARG A 497 2.80 35.49 -10.29
CA ARG A 497 2.52 36.92 -10.48
C ARG A 497 3.78 37.72 -10.82
N THR A 498 3.59 38.93 -11.30
CA THR A 498 4.68 39.86 -11.65
C THR A 498 5.51 40.32 -10.46
N ASP A 499 4.97 40.26 -9.25
CA ASP A 499 5.64 40.52 -7.97
C ASP A 499 6.38 39.29 -7.40
N GLY A 500 6.37 38.17 -8.13
CA GLY A 500 7.04 36.93 -7.77
C GLY A 500 6.25 36.03 -6.80
N LEU A 501 5.02 36.39 -6.44
CA LEU A 501 4.16 35.52 -5.62
C LEU A 501 3.59 34.37 -6.46
N TYR A 502 3.69 33.15 -5.94
CA TYR A 502 3.05 31.99 -6.54
C TYR A 502 1.53 32.06 -6.29
N VAL A 503 0.75 31.72 -7.31
CA VAL A 503 -0.71 31.71 -7.25
C VAL A 503 -1.19 30.27 -7.20
N LEU A 504 -1.87 29.91 -6.12
CA LEU A 504 -2.46 28.59 -5.92
C LEU A 504 -3.77 28.46 -6.69
N ASP A 505 -4.04 27.26 -7.21
CA ASP A 505 -5.26 26.93 -7.95
C ASP A 505 -6.47 26.79 -7.00
N VAL A 506 -7.42 27.73 -7.11
CA VAL A 506 -8.63 27.79 -6.28
C VAL A 506 -9.54 26.58 -6.50
N SER A 507 -9.63 26.05 -7.72
CA SER A 507 -10.43 24.85 -8.00
C SER A 507 -9.90 23.64 -7.24
N THR A 508 -8.58 23.54 -7.16
CA THR A 508 -7.91 22.47 -6.43
C THR A 508 -8.01 22.69 -4.92
N THR A 509 -7.95 23.93 -4.43
CA THR A 509 -8.25 24.26 -3.03
C THR A 509 -9.67 23.81 -2.65
N ASP A 510 -10.69 24.19 -3.43
CA ASP A 510 -12.09 23.86 -3.17
C ASP A 510 -12.32 22.34 -3.10
N ARG A 511 -11.84 21.62 -4.12
CA ARG A 511 -11.90 20.15 -4.19
C ARG A 511 -11.22 19.51 -2.98
N ARG A 512 -10.06 20.01 -2.55
CA ARG A 512 -9.35 19.49 -1.38
C ARG A 512 -10.07 19.80 -0.07
N ILE A 513 -10.78 20.92 0.05
CA ILE A 513 -11.66 21.21 1.21
C ILE A 513 -12.79 20.17 1.26
N ARG A 514 -13.44 19.88 0.12
CA ARG A 514 -14.49 18.85 0.04
C ARG A 514 -13.97 17.48 0.44
N THR A 515 -12.79 17.08 -0.05
CA THR A 515 -12.14 15.83 0.36
C THR A 515 -11.83 15.80 1.85
N ALA A 516 -11.27 16.89 2.39
CA ALA A 516 -10.96 16.99 3.82
C ALA A 516 -12.22 16.92 4.68
N ALA A 517 -13.30 17.58 4.28
CA ALA A 517 -14.59 17.50 4.95
C ALA A 517 -15.19 16.08 4.89
N SER A 518 -15.12 15.39 3.74
CA SER A 518 -15.52 13.98 3.62
C SER A 518 -14.74 13.09 4.58
N PHE A 519 -13.44 13.28 4.65
CA PHE A 519 -12.57 12.51 5.53
C PHE A 519 -12.92 12.78 7.01
N LEU A 520 -13.02 14.05 7.41
CA LEU A 520 -13.34 14.44 8.79
C LEU A 520 -14.75 14.02 9.24
N ALA A 521 -15.70 13.93 8.32
CA ALA A 521 -17.07 13.51 8.63
C ALA A 521 -17.14 12.08 9.19
N ASN A 522 -16.18 11.21 8.83
CA ASN A 522 -16.12 9.80 9.26
C ASN A 522 -15.58 9.62 10.69
N TYR A 523 -14.98 10.64 11.29
CA TYR A 523 -14.43 10.58 12.65
C TYR A 523 -15.46 11.04 13.68
N GLN A 524 -15.37 10.48 14.90
CA GLN A 524 -16.10 11.03 16.05
C GLN A 524 -15.61 12.47 16.31
N PRO A 525 -16.51 13.44 16.53
CA PRO A 525 -16.15 14.84 16.79
C PRO A 525 -14.98 15.00 17.75
N GLU A 526 -15.05 14.35 18.91
CA GLU A 526 -14.10 14.52 20.00
C GLU A 526 -12.72 13.90 19.72
N GLN A 527 -12.60 13.12 18.63
CA GLN A 527 -11.37 12.49 18.17
C GLN A 527 -10.65 13.29 17.08
N ILE A 528 -11.24 14.40 16.63
CA ILE A 528 -10.56 15.34 15.73
C ILE A 528 -9.78 16.33 16.61
N LEU A 529 -8.48 16.48 16.33
CA LEU A 529 -7.67 17.53 16.92
C LEU A 529 -7.29 18.58 15.88
N VAL A 530 -7.54 19.85 16.18
CA VAL A 530 -7.05 20.96 15.37
C VAL A 530 -5.94 21.70 16.11
N ALA A 531 -4.78 21.84 15.47
CA ALA A 531 -3.63 22.53 16.02
C ALA A 531 -3.26 23.75 15.16
N SER A 532 -2.97 24.87 15.84
CA SER A 532 -2.58 26.11 15.16
C SER A 532 -1.73 26.98 16.05
N SER A 533 -0.43 27.06 15.77
CA SER A 533 0.51 27.96 16.44
C SER A 533 0.48 29.37 15.83
N ARG A 534 0.14 29.47 14.54
CA ARG A 534 -0.05 30.70 13.75
C ARG A 534 -1.09 31.60 14.38
N GLN A 535 -0.75 32.87 14.62
CA GLN A 535 -1.62 33.85 15.29
C GLN A 535 -2.99 34.00 14.60
N TYR A 536 -3.01 34.18 13.27
CA TYR A 536 -4.25 34.35 12.52
C TYR A 536 -5.04 33.06 12.34
N GLY A 537 -4.42 31.89 12.53
CA GLY A 537 -5.11 30.60 12.47
C GLY A 537 -5.78 30.18 13.77
N ARG A 538 -5.40 30.76 14.93
CA ARG A 538 -5.89 30.28 16.23
C ARG A 538 -7.40 30.40 16.36
N PHE A 539 -7.92 31.60 16.10
CA PHE A 539 -9.34 31.88 16.22
C PHE A 539 -10.20 31.03 15.25
N PRO A 540 -9.93 31.00 13.93
CA PRO A 540 -10.73 30.17 13.03
C PRO A 540 -10.59 28.67 13.29
N ALA A 541 -9.42 28.19 13.75
CA ALA A 541 -9.23 26.80 14.17
C ALA A 541 -10.06 26.44 15.42
N GLU A 542 -10.10 27.33 16.42
CA GLU A 542 -10.96 27.18 17.60
C GLU A 542 -12.44 27.17 17.21
N LYS A 543 -12.84 28.08 16.32
CA LYS A 543 -14.22 28.15 15.81
C LYS A 543 -14.62 26.91 15.03
N PHE A 544 -13.72 26.38 14.20
CA PHE A 544 -13.94 25.10 13.53
C PHE A 544 -14.15 24.00 14.56
N ALA A 545 -13.28 23.92 15.57
CA ALA A 545 -13.38 22.88 16.58
C ALA A 545 -14.68 22.96 17.38
N ASP A 546 -15.07 24.16 17.81
CA ASP A 546 -16.35 24.41 18.46
C ASP A 546 -17.55 24.01 17.57
N ALA A 547 -17.48 24.31 16.28
CA ALA A 547 -18.56 24.06 15.33
C ALA A 547 -18.79 22.56 15.07
N VAL A 548 -17.71 21.79 14.90
CA VAL A 548 -17.80 20.36 14.55
C VAL A 548 -17.70 19.42 15.75
N GLY A 549 -17.50 19.96 16.97
CA GLY A 549 -17.30 19.22 18.22
C GLY A 549 -15.90 18.65 18.41
N ALA A 550 -14.91 19.18 17.69
CA ALA A 550 -13.50 18.78 17.78
C ALA A 550 -12.77 19.42 18.96
N ARG A 551 -11.53 18.96 19.20
CA ARG A 551 -10.62 19.53 20.19
C ARG A 551 -9.68 20.53 19.51
N ALA A 552 -9.45 21.68 20.13
CA ALA A 552 -8.46 22.65 19.66
C ALA A 552 -7.23 22.72 20.59
N ARG A 553 -6.05 22.79 19.98
CA ARG A 553 -4.76 23.11 20.62
C ARG A 553 -4.08 24.25 19.87
N THR A 554 -4.43 25.47 20.24
CA THR A 554 -3.87 26.67 19.62
C THR A 554 -2.71 27.24 20.45
N GLY A 555 -1.81 27.96 19.77
CA GLY A 555 -0.60 28.50 20.39
C GLY A 555 0.54 27.48 20.43
N ARG A 556 1.32 27.49 21.51
CA ARG A 556 2.49 26.61 21.60
C ARG A 556 2.04 25.17 21.82
N PHE A 557 2.29 24.30 20.85
CA PHE A 557 2.10 22.86 21.00
C PHE A 557 3.17 22.29 21.94
N ILE A 558 2.76 21.63 23.01
CA ILE A 558 3.66 21.13 24.06
C ILE A 558 4.18 19.75 23.64
N PRO A 559 5.49 19.50 23.61
CA PRO A 559 6.01 18.18 23.31
C PRO A 559 5.48 17.11 24.27
N GLY A 560 5.07 15.96 23.75
CA GLY A 560 4.42 14.90 24.52
C GLY A 560 2.89 14.96 24.49
N THR A 561 2.28 15.94 23.81
CA THR A 561 0.81 16.07 23.76
C THR A 561 0.17 14.86 23.08
N LEU A 562 0.81 14.22 22.10
CA LEU A 562 0.29 13.02 21.43
C LEU A 562 1.09 11.75 21.73
N THR A 563 2.26 11.89 22.36
CA THR A 563 3.24 10.81 22.52
C THR A 563 3.50 10.38 23.96
N ASN A 564 3.09 11.16 24.96
CA ASN A 564 3.40 10.90 26.37
C ASN A 564 2.14 10.74 27.24
N PRO A 565 1.69 9.52 27.53
CA PRO A 565 0.52 9.26 28.38
C PRO A 565 0.61 9.82 29.82
N ASP A 566 1.83 10.06 30.33
CA ASP A 566 2.05 10.62 31.67
C ASP A 566 1.90 12.16 31.71
N TYR A 567 1.80 12.81 30.54
CA TYR A 567 1.57 14.24 30.45
C TYR A 567 0.09 14.56 30.69
N GLU A 568 -0.21 15.47 31.63
CA GLU A 568 -1.60 15.82 31.98
C GLU A 568 -2.43 16.32 30.79
N GLY A 569 -1.78 16.93 29.79
CA GLY A 569 -2.43 17.43 28.57
C GLY A 569 -2.49 16.43 27.41
N TYR A 570 -2.09 15.17 27.65
CA TYR A 570 -2.07 14.09 26.66
C TYR A 570 -3.45 13.85 26.04
N ILE A 571 -3.46 13.68 24.72
CA ILE A 571 -4.65 13.37 23.94
C ILE A 571 -4.27 12.39 22.84
N GLU A 572 -5.16 11.44 22.57
CA GLU A 572 -5.08 10.50 21.46
C GLU A 572 -6.22 10.81 20.48
N PRO A 573 -6.02 11.74 19.54
CA PRO A 573 -6.97 11.95 18.45
C PRO A 573 -6.77 10.89 17.36
N ASP A 574 -7.84 10.61 16.61
CA ASP A 574 -7.79 9.73 15.43
C ASP A 574 -7.35 10.49 14.16
N VAL A 575 -7.37 11.83 14.18
CA VAL A 575 -6.91 12.69 13.07
C VAL A 575 -6.48 14.07 13.59
N VAL A 576 -5.44 14.64 12.98
CA VAL A 576 -4.94 15.99 13.27
C VAL A 576 -5.12 16.91 12.05
N VAL A 577 -5.72 18.08 12.27
CA VAL A 577 -5.77 19.19 11.29
C VAL A 577 -4.79 20.28 11.74
N VAL A 578 -3.87 20.69 10.87
CA VAL A 578 -2.89 21.74 11.16
C VAL A 578 -3.03 22.94 10.21
N THR A 579 -2.90 24.15 10.77
CA THR A 579 -2.98 25.39 9.99
C THR A 579 -1.72 25.63 9.15
N ASP A 580 -0.54 25.29 9.65
CA ASP A 580 0.69 25.43 8.87
C ASP A 580 1.69 24.37 9.32
N PRO A 581 2.03 23.38 8.50
CA PRO A 581 2.90 22.29 8.92
C PRO A 581 4.31 22.75 9.32
N ILE A 582 4.78 23.93 8.88
CA ILE A 582 6.04 24.52 9.39
C ILE A 582 5.84 25.03 10.82
N GLY A 583 4.83 25.86 11.04
CA GLY A 583 4.50 26.42 12.36
C GLY A 583 4.03 25.38 13.37
N ASP A 584 3.37 24.32 12.91
CA ASP A 584 2.77 23.25 13.69
C ASP A 584 3.60 21.96 13.64
N SER A 585 4.87 22.07 13.24
CA SER A 585 5.78 20.94 13.03
C SER A 585 5.91 20.00 14.23
N GLN A 586 5.72 20.47 15.46
CA GLN A 586 5.70 19.59 16.64
C GLN A 586 4.47 18.68 16.65
N ALA A 587 3.29 19.21 16.30
CA ALA A 587 2.06 18.42 16.20
C ALA A 587 2.16 17.41 15.05
N VAL A 588 2.70 17.84 13.91
CA VAL A 588 2.94 16.96 12.74
C VAL A 588 3.90 15.82 13.08
N LYS A 589 5.06 16.12 13.68
CA LYS A 589 6.04 15.09 14.06
C LYS A 589 5.48 14.08 15.05
N GLU A 590 4.78 14.56 16.07
CA GLU A 590 4.19 13.65 17.05
C GLU A 590 3.06 12.81 16.45
N ALA A 591 2.21 13.40 15.61
CA ALA A 591 1.15 12.67 14.91
C ALA A 591 1.73 11.51 14.10
N ILE A 592 2.78 11.78 13.31
CA ILE A 592 3.48 10.75 12.53
C ILE A 592 4.12 9.68 13.42
N THR A 593 4.74 10.10 14.52
CA THR A 593 5.38 9.17 15.47
C THR A 593 4.40 8.14 16.03
N VAL A 594 3.13 8.49 16.15
CA VAL A 594 2.08 7.59 16.67
C VAL A 594 1.08 7.13 15.61
N GLY A 595 1.33 7.42 14.32
CA GLY A 595 0.50 6.97 13.20
C GLY A 595 -0.86 7.67 13.08
N ILE A 596 -0.97 8.93 13.50
CA ILE A 596 -2.20 9.72 13.36
C ILE A 596 -2.16 10.50 12.03
N PRO A 597 -3.18 10.37 11.15
CA PRO A 597 -3.23 11.09 9.89
C PRO A 597 -3.29 12.62 10.07
N VAL A 598 -2.62 13.34 9.19
CA VAL A 598 -2.43 14.80 9.20
C VAL A 598 -3.05 15.43 7.95
N ILE A 599 -4.06 16.28 8.19
CA ILE A 599 -4.58 17.21 7.19
C ILE A 599 -3.91 18.56 7.41
N ALA A 600 -3.27 19.15 6.40
CA ALA A 600 -2.58 20.42 6.54
C ALA A 600 -2.99 21.46 5.51
N MET A 601 -3.12 22.71 5.98
CA MET A 601 -3.22 23.87 5.12
C MET A 601 -1.81 24.29 4.67
N CYS A 602 -1.53 24.11 3.38
CA CYS A 602 -0.20 24.29 2.81
C CYS A 602 -0.15 25.46 1.84
N ASP A 603 0.74 26.40 2.11
CA ASP A 603 1.14 27.47 1.20
C ASP A 603 2.27 26.97 0.27
N SER A 604 2.60 27.72 -0.77
CA SER A 604 3.58 27.36 -1.80
C SER A 604 4.94 26.92 -1.24
N ASN A 605 5.34 27.44 -0.08
CA ASN A 605 6.63 27.16 0.55
C ASN A 605 6.61 25.99 1.54
N ASN A 606 5.48 25.29 1.72
CA ASN A 606 5.39 24.13 2.61
C ASN A 606 5.86 22.84 1.91
N THR A 607 6.39 21.89 2.66
CA THR A 607 6.71 20.52 2.17
C THR A 607 5.59 19.57 2.58
N THR A 608 5.27 18.58 1.73
CA THR A 608 4.13 17.68 1.96
C THR A 608 4.49 16.27 2.44
N SER A 609 5.77 15.95 2.64
CA SER A 609 6.27 14.59 2.99
C SER A 609 5.73 13.97 4.28
N ASN A 610 4.95 14.73 5.05
CA ASN A 610 4.50 14.45 6.41
C ASN A 610 3.03 14.88 6.59
N VAL A 611 2.30 14.94 5.48
CA VAL A 611 0.92 15.43 5.38
C VAL A 611 0.16 14.49 4.45
N ASP A 612 -0.78 13.73 5.00
CA ASP A 612 -1.61 12.78 4.24
C ASP A 612 -2.60 13.49 3.32
N LEU A 613 -3.16 14.62 3.76
CA LEU A 613 -4.07 15.42 2.94
C LEU A 613 -3.69 16.90 2.93
N VAL A 614 -3.28 17.37 1.75
CA VAL A 614 -2.89 18.76 1.51
C VAL A 614 -4.09 19.59 1.06
N VAL A 615 -4.39 20.65 1.80
CA VAL A 615 -5.31 21.73 1.37
C VAL A 615 -4.45 22.92 0.93
N PRO A 616 -4.22 23.13 -0.38
CA PRO A 616 -3.38 24.21 -0.85
C PRO A 616 -4.08 25.55 -0.60
N THR A 617 -3.50 26.42 0.23
CA THR A 617 -4.08 27.72 0.57
C THR A 617 -3.04 28.66 1.17
N ASN A 618 -3.32 29.95 1.14
CA ASN A 618 -2.59 30.97 1.90
C ASN A 618 -2.78 30.75 3.42
N ASN A 619 -1.83 30.02 4.02
CA ASN A 619 -1.83 29.77 5.47
C ASN A 619 -1.26 30.91 6.33
N LYS A 620 -1.02 32.09 5.74
CA LYS A 620 -0.53 33.29 6.44
C LYS A 620 -1.57 34.41 6.46
N GLY A 621 -2.55 34.39 5.56
CA GLY A 621 -3.59 35.39 5.44
C GLY A 621 -4.71 35.18 6.46
N ARG A 622 -5.08 36.25 7.19
CA ARG A 622 -6.20 36.20 8.15
C ARG A 622 -7.51 35.80 7.49
N LYS A 623 -7.90 36.51 6.43
CA LYS A 623 -9.15 36.26 5.70
C LYS A 623 -9.15 34.89 5.02
N ALA A 624 -8.03 34.50 4.42
CA ALA A 624 -7.86 33.18 3.81
C ALA A 624 -8.13 32.06 4.82
N LEU A 625 -7.49 32.09 5.99
CA LEU A 625 -7.70 31.08 7.03
C LEU A 625 -9.14 31.06 7.56
N SER A 626 -9.78 32.22 7.73
CA SER A 626 -11.20 32.29 8.10
C SER A 626 -12.09 31.60 7.07
N VAL A 627 -11.89 31.87 5.78
CA VAL A 627 -12.65 31.21 4.69
C VAL A 627 -12.43 29.71 4.67
N ILE A 628 -11.19 29.24 4.76
CA ILE A 628 -10.90 27.79 4.68
C ILE A 628 -11.52 27.04 5.86
N TYR A 629 -11.36 27.52 7.09
CA TYR A 629 -11.93 26.86 8.26
C TYR A 629 -13.47 26.94 8.29
N TRP A 630 -14.05 28.05 7.82
CA TRP A 630 -15.49 28.20 7.69
C TRP A 630 -16.09 27.20 6.70
N LEU A 631 -15.52 27.10 5.49
CA LEU A 631 -15.93 26.13 4.48
C LEU A 631 -15.75 24.70 4.99
N LEU A 632 -14.59 24.40 5.58
CA LEU A 632 -14.31 23.08 6.12
C LEU A 632 -15.32 22.69 7.21
N ALA A 633 -15.70 23.62 8.10
CA ALA A 633 -16.70 23.36 9.14
C ALA A 633 -18.09 23.05 8.55
N ASN A 634 -18.59 23.93 7.67
CA ASN A 634 -19.91 23.77 7.06
C ASN A 634 -19.99 22.49 6.21
N GLU A 635 -18.96 22.21 5.40
CA GLU A 635 -18.91 21.00 4.58
C GLU A 635 -18.81 19.71 5.41
N THR A 636 -18.13 19.76 6.57
CA THR A 636 -18.04 18.61 7.49
C THR A 636 -19.39 18.37 8.16
N LEU A 637 -20.10 19.43 8.55
CA LEU A 637 -21.43 19.34 9.17
C LEU A 637 -22.49 18.86 8.19
N ASP A 638 -22.47 19.36 6.96
CA ASP A 638 -23.39 18.96 5.89
C ASP A 638 -23.30 17.45 5.63
N ARG A 639 -22.07 16.91 5.51
CA ARG A 639 -21.84 15.47 5.33
C ARG A 639 -22.24 14.61 6.52
N ARG A 640 -22.26 15.19 7.72
CA ARG A 640 -22.80 14.53 8.93
C ARG A 640 -24.32 14.62 9.02
N GLY A 641 -24.99 15.22 8.04
CA GLY A 641 -26.43 15.42 8.03
C GLY A 641 -26.92 16.47 9.01
N ALA A 642 -26.04 17.35 9.49
CA ALA A 642 -26.40 18.52 10.28
C ALA A 642 -26.66 19.72 9.36
N GLU A 643 -27.62 20.58 9.69
CA GLU A 643 -27.86 21.80 8.90
C GLU A 643 -26.67 22.76 9.05
N PRO A 644 -25.92 23.08 7.97
CA PRO A 644 -24.83 24.04 8.05
C PRO A 644 -25.38 25.43 8.37
N ALA A 645 -24.95 26.00 9.51
CA ALA A 645 -25.57 27.20 10.08
C ALA A 645 -24.57 28.33 10.38
N TYR A 646 -23.28 28.17 10.05
CA TYR A 646 -22.27 29.18 10.34
C TYR A 646 -22.05 30.12 9.16
N ALA A 647 -21.96 31.41 9.45
CA ALA A 647 -21.59 32.44 8.50
C ALA A 647 -20.08 32.68 8.52
N LEU A 648 -19.50 33.24 7.45
CA LEU A 648 -18.06 33.52 7.39
C LEU A 648 -17.62 34.45 8.53
N GLU A 649 -18.49 35.40 8.91
CA GLU A 649 -18.25 36.35 9.99
C GLU A 649 -18.05 35.67 11.36
N ASP A 650 -18.57 34.45 11.55
CA ASP A 650 -18.37 33.68 12.79
C ASP A 650 -16.92 33.20 12.95
N PHE A 651 -16.19 33.10 11.84
CA PHE A 651 -14.79 32.67 11.75
C PHE A 651 -13.82 33.85 11.62
N GLU A 652 -14.32 35.07 11.53
CA GLU A 652 -13.52 36.29 11.54
C GLU A 652 -13.35 36.83 12.98
N THR A 653 -12.14 37.26 13.32
CA THR A 653 -11.87 37.87 14.63
C THR A 653 -12.01 39.39 14.54
N GLU A 654 -12.73 40.00 15.49
CA GLU A 654 -12.76 41.45 15.71
C GLU A 654 -11.39 41.91 16.26
N LEU A 655 -10.41 42.05 15.37
CA LEU A 655 -9.12 42.67 15.66
C LEU A 655 -8.88 43.85 14.72
#